data_AF-A0A429YWA7-F1
#
_entry.id   AF-A0A429YWA7-F1
#
_cell.length_a   1.000
_cell.length_b   1.000
_cell.length_c   1.000
_cell.angle_alpha   90.00
_cell.angle_beta   90.00
_cell.angle_gamma   90.00
#
_symmetry.space_group_name_H-M   'P 1'
#
loop_
_entity.id
_entity.type
_entity.pdbx_description
1 polymer ?
#
loop_
_entity_poly.entity_id
_entity_poly.type
_entity_poly.pdbx_seq_one_letter_code
_entity_poly.pdbx_strand_id
1 'polypeptide(L)'
;MSRKALTRFLLLSTAASALAWGVSYPGSAAAQACSPSSPANGASVTCSGSGVGIENTSLDDATITVEEGADVNGGSGRAFRFRDGVTITNDGTIRSNSQHAIQGGANATVTNNGTITGGSSEDDGINLGSNALVTNSGTITGSDEGVQVGSGSRVENDGAITGGDHGLSGTTNVTAINSGTITGNVRDGINVEGGARIENSGTITGVDDGVQVEGNSTIVNGTDGTITGGDHGISGTTNVTVINSGTITGNVRDGINVESGARIENSGTITGIDDGVQVEANSTIINTATGVISADGEAINANADNVTIENYGIIEGGDDGINAARNAMITNYGRITSTGDQDGVDLDSGTVINYGLIESLGNEDGIDFDYSTDASLVVNYGTIRGAIAINTHSDDGIVPDDEGAQTIVNHGTLIGLGGTALNLGLGDDVVILNEGSRIVGLIEMGGGNDTLIVNYVKLERLDIGSAIETVTTAGPSFVGSSAIILMDPVALGAGDRDAQDLAFNLSRTVLTAPGGRGLWTAGRGASLGDGDRTYLGGVIGYDFAVGGHALGAYGAFAKAGDLQAWIAGLRFDLAEGGPFDLQATAFAGVTDGDELAGSDGADGTLLGIAARASYALIQAAPGGFGLDFAAEGGLSRHAVDGYTMSNLDTSIGDRDTTAGYARLEIGVPYSIDPETTLRGFAHVTHHTGSADLISAAFENQTLRFASGADLDRTAFGLGASFTRKTASGLAFDASVETSFADGDADVAFGLTLRMPFGR
;
A
#
# COMPACT_ATOMS: atom_id res chain seq x y z
N MET A 1 59.80 3.02 -42.41
CA MET A 1 60.87 2.11 -42.87
C MET A 1 62.09 2.34 -41.96
N SER A 2 62.52 1.37 -41.13
CA SER A 2 63.61 0.39 -41.40
C SER A 2 65.02 1.02 -41.47
N ARG A 3 66.11 0.53 -40.82
CA ARG A 3 66.39 -0.67 -39.98
C ARG A 3 67.77 -0.53 -39.28
N LYS A 4 67.88 -1.08 -38.05
CA LYS A 4 68.98 -1.90 -37.44
C LYS A 4 70.51 -1.62 -37.66
N ALA A 5 71.25 -1.77 -36.53
CA ALA A 5 72.47 -2.60 -36.31
C ALA A 5 73.86 -1.94 -36.09
N LEU A 6 74.48 -2.26 -34.94
CA LEU A 6 75.89 -2.67 -34.62
C LEU A 6 76.14 -2.34 -33.12
N THR A 7 76.59 -3.18 -32.17
CA THR A 7 77.49 -4.36 -32.05
C THR A 7 78.87 -4.00 -31.44
N ARG A 8 79.17 -4.69 -30.32
CA ARG A 8 80.30 -4.64 -29.35
C ARG A 8 81.75 -4.53 -29.90
N PHE A 9 82.65 -3.91 -29.10
CA PHE A 9 84.08 -4.21 -28.81
C PHE A 9 84.65 -3.17 -27.78
N LEU A 10 85.81 -3.26 -27.11
CA LEU A 10 86.49 -4.32 -26.30
C LEU A 10 87.67 -3.68 -25.47
N LEU A 11 88.29 -4.42 -24.53
CA LEU A 11 89.62 -4.23 -23.85
C LEU A 11 89.76 -3.21 -22.67
N LEU A 12 90.81 -3.21 -21.82
CA LEU A 12 91.53 -4.26 -21.02
C LEU A 12 92.69 -3.63 -20.18
N SER A 13 92.91 -4.01 -18.91
CA SER A 13 94.20 -4.00 -18.13
C SER A 13 93.91 -4.14 -16.60
N THR A 14 94.24 -5.21 -15.85
CA THR A 14 95.52 -5.85 -15.41
C THR A 14 96.16 -5.32 -14.10
N ALA A 15 95.71 -5.90 -12.98
CA ALA A 15 96.46 -6.47 -11.83
C ALA A 15 97.67 -5.76 -11.14
N ALA A 16 97.61 -5.65 -9.79
CA ALA A 16 98.65 -6.20 -8.87
C ALA A 16 98.29 -6.11 -7.34
N SER A 17 98.16 -7.28 -6.69
CA SER A 17 98.75 -7.67 -5.39
C SER A 17 98.53 -6.93 -4.05
N ALA A 18 97.85 -7.65 -3.14
CA ALA A 18 98.33 -8.10 -1.81
C ALA A 18 98.13 -7.25 -0.51
N LEU A 19 97.33 -7.87 0.40
CA LEU A 19 97.40 -7.88 1.87
C LEU A 19 97.52 -6.56 2.67
N ALA A 20 96.42 -6.18 3.34
CA ALA A 20 96.48 -5.71 4.72
C ALA A 20 95.19 -6.00 5.51
N TRP A 21 95.31 -6.85 6.54
CA TRP A 21 94.57 -6.85 7.81
C TRP A 21 93.03 -6.80 7.80
N GLY A 22 92.42 -7.90 8.26
CA GLY A 22 91.01 -7.91 8.63
C GLY A 22 90.77 -7.03 9.85
N VAL A 23 89.88 -6.05 9.69
CA VAL A 23 89.13 -5.45 10.79
C VAL A 23 87.72 -6.03 10.67
N SER A 24 87.44 -7.06 11.46
CA SER A 24 86.07 -7.42 11.77
C SER A 24 85.43 -6.23 12.48
N TYR A 25 84.56 -5.50 11.80
CA TYR A 25 83.64 -4.60 12.48
C TYR A 25 82.83 -5.46 13.45
N PRO A 26 82.88 -5.21 14.78
CA PRO A 26 81.91 -5.81 15.66
C PRO A 26 80.55 -5.27 15.21
N GLY A 27 79.64 -6.15 14.84
CA GLY A 27 78.25 -5.76 14.61
C GLY A 27 77.75 -5.07 15.86
N SER A 28 77.31 -3.82 15.74
CA SER A 28 76.63 -3.12 16.82
C SER A 28 75.39 -3.92 17.18
N ALA A 29 75.37 -4.54 18.36
CA ALA A 29 74.17 -5.14 18.89
C ALA A 29 73.07 -4.07 18.89
N ALA A 30 71.89 -4.42 18.37
CA ALA A 30 70.77 -3.49 18.36
C ALA A 30 70.45 -3.08 19.80
N ALA A 31 70.21 -1.78 20.01
CA ALA A 31 69.80 -1.30 21.33
C ALA A 31 68.46 -1.96 21.70
N GLN A 32 68.29 -2.30 22.98
CA GLN A 32 67.02 -2.80 23.49
C GLN A 32 66.11 -1.60 23.82
N ALA A 33 64.86 -1.60 23.33
CA ALA A 33 63.87 -0.58 23.69
C ALA A 33 63.28 -0.79 25.09
N CYS A 34 63.15 -2.05 25.50
CA CYS A 34 62.39 -2.51 26.67
C CYS A 34 63.27 -2.91 27.87
N SER A 35 62.81 -2.60 29.08
CA SER A 35 63.44 -2.99 30.34
C SER A 35 62.43 -3.70 31.27
N PRO A 36 62.75 -4.89 31.82
CA PRO A 36 63.94 -5.70 31.55
C PRO A 36 63.94 -6.28 30.12
N SER A 37 65.14 -6.47 29.56
CA SER A 37 65.33 -7.02 28.20
C SER A 37 65.06 -8.53 28.08
N SER A 38 65.02 -9.23 29.21
CA SER A 38 64.71 -10.66 29.30
C SER A 38 63.78 -10.86 30.51
N PRO A 39 62.48 -10.55 30.34
CA PRO A 39 61.49 -10.70 31.41
C PRO A 39 61.27 -12.17 31.76
N ALA A 40 60.99 -12.41 33.04
CA ALA A 40 60.38 -13.66 33.50
C ALA A 40 58.85 -13.58 33.37
N ASN A 41 58.17 -14.71 33.51
CA ASN A 41 56.71 -14.76 33.46
C ASN A 41 56.09 -13.91 34.58
N GLY A 42 54.98 -13.23 34.30
CA GLY A 42 54.36 -12.27 35.23
C GLY A 42 55.12 -10.95 35.43
N ALA A 43 56.18 -10.68 34.67
CA ALA A 43 56.95 -9.44 34.82
C ALA A 43 56.25 -8.22 34.19
N SER A 44 56.49 -7.05 34.80
CA SER A 44 56.19 -5.76 34.18
C SER A 44 57.41 -5.28 33.37
N VAL A 45 57.18 -4.79 32.16
CA VAL A 45 58.18 -4.37 31.18
C VAL A 45 57.79 -3.00 30.63
N THR A 46 58.74 -2.05 30.59
CA THR A 46 58.52 -0.73 30.01
C THR A 46 59.48 -0.49 28.85
N CYS A 47 58.97 -0.01 27.72
CA CYS A 47 59.74 0.34 26.53
C CYS A 47 59.60 1.86 26.29
N SER A 48 60.70 2.61 26.48
CA SER A 48 60.69 4.08 26.57
C SER A 48 61.64 4.76 25.56
N GLY A 49 61.99 4.07 24.47
CA GLY A 49 62.99 4.53 23.50
C GLY A 49 63.06 3.67 22.25
N SER A 50 64.05 3.91 21.40
CA SER A 50 64.22 3.21 20.13
C SER A 50 65.10 1.96 20.26
N GLY A 51 64.64 0.82 19.74
CA GLY A 51 65.38 -0.44 19.83
C GLY A 51 64.54 -1.68 19.51
N VAL A 52 65.11 -2.88 19.74
CA VAL A 52 64.38 -4.15 19.64
C VAL A 52 63.47 -4.38 20.85
N GLY A 53 62.37 -5.10 20.64
CA GLY A 53 61.42 -5.49 21.68
C GLY A 53 61.74 -6.85 22.30
N ILE A 54 60.71 -7.59 22.73
CA ILE A 54 60.87 -8.86 23.47
C ILE A 54 60.49 -10.05 22.58
N GLU A 55 61.47 -10.87 22.21
CA GLU A 55 61.25 -12.14 21.51
C GLU A 55 61.55 -13.32 22.46
N ASN A 56 60.52 -13.84 23.13
CA ASN A 56 60.59 -14.94 24.09
C ASN A 56 59.35 -15.85 24.01
N THR A 57 59.45 -16.97 23.28
CA THR A 57 58.39 -17.99 23.12
C THR A 57 58.00 -18.77 24.39
N SER A 58 58.55 -18.41 25.56
CA SER A 58 58.20 -18.96 26.87
C SER A 58 57.64 -17.92 27.85
N LEU A 59 57.53 -16.66 27.42
CA LEU A 59 56.99 -15.58 28.24
C LEU A 59 55.47 -15.72 28.38
N ASP A 60 55.03 -16.00 29.60
CA ASP A 60 53.62 -16.03 29.98
C ASP A 60 53.28 -14.88 30.96
N ASP A 61 52.02 -14.44 30.97
CA ASP A 61 51.40 -13.53 31.98
C ASP A 61 52.07 -12.15 32.19
N ALA A 62 52.97 -11.72 31.29
CA ALA A 62 53.69 -10.45 31.42
C ALA A 62 52.81 -9.23 31.08
N THR A 63 53.18 -8.05 31.61
CA THR A 63 52.58 -6.76 31.25
C THR A 63 53.64 -5.87 30.60
N ILE A 64 53.43 -5.45 29.36
CA ILE A 64 54.35 -4.65 28.57
C ILE A 64 53.70 -3.30 28.25
N THR A 65 54.40 -2.21 28.55
CA THR A 65 53.98 -0.85 28.18
C THR A 65 55.01 -0.24 27.23
N VAL A 66 54.59 0.15 26.04
CA VAL A 66 55.38 0.92 25.07
C VAL A 66 54.92 2.37 25.18
N GLU A 67 55.76 3.23 25.74
CA GLU A 67 55.43 4.62 26.05
C GLU A 67 55.36 5.51 24.80
N GLU A 68 54.69 6.65 24.92
CA GLU A 68 54.62 7.68 23.87
C GLU A 68 56.02 8.06 23.38
N GLY A 69 56.22 7.99 22.06
CA GLY A 69 57.51 8.29 21.41
C GLY A 69 58.56 7.17 21.45
N ALA A 70 58.28 6.01 22.05
CA ALA A 70 59.11 4.81 21.87
C ALA A 70 59.00 4.25 20.43
N ASP A 71 60.06 3.61 19.94
CA ASP A 71 60.13 2.98 18.61
C ASP A 71 60.69 1.57 18.73
N VAL A 72 59.79 0.61 18.94
CA VAL A 72 60.12 -0.81 19.10
C VAL A 72 60.15 -1.47 17.71
N ASN A 73 61.35 -1.69 17.20
CA ASN A 73 61.59 -2.24 15.87
C ASN A 73 62.18 -3.66 15.95
N GLY A 74 61.42 -4.68 15.55
CA GLY A 74 61.87 -6.07 15.47
C GLY A 74 62.94 -6.34 14.40
N GLY A 75 63.13 -5.43 13.44
CA GLY A 75 64.06 -5.60 12.34
C GLY A 75 63.61 -6.77 11.45
N SER A 76 64.43 -7.82 11.36
CA SER A 76 64.07 -9.06 10.65
C SER A 76 63.31 -10.09 11.52
N GLY A 77 62.99 -9.73 12.76
CA GLY A 77 62.20 -10.54 13.70
C GLY A 77 60.89 -9.84 14.10
N ARG A 78 60.08 -10.50 14.94
CA ARG A 78 58.96 -9.84 15.66
C ARG A 78 59.48 -8.63 16.45
N ALA A 79 58.66 -7.60 16.61
CA ALA A 79 58.88 -6.63 17.70
C ALA A 79 58.53 -7.26 19.05
N PHE A 80 57.42 -8.01 19.12
CA PHE A 80 57.06 -8.82 20.27
C PHE A 80 56.70 -10.25 19.88
N ARG A 81 57.36 -11.24 20.50
CA ARG A 81 56.91 -12.63 20.51
C ARG A 81 56.83 -13.15 21.93
N PHE A 82 55.68 -13.71 22.28
CA PHE A 82 55.42 -14.31 23.58
C PHE A 82 54.58 -15.59 23.45
N ARG A 83 54.19 -16.15 24.59
CA ARG A 83 53.32 -17.33 24.68
C ARG A 83 51.93 -16.90 25.18
N ASP A 84 51.50 -17.24 26.38
CA ASP A 84 50.09 -17.09 26.80
C ASP A 84 49.91 -15.93 27.81
N GLY A 85 48.73 -15.30 27.85
CA GLY A 85 48.34 -14.35 28.92
C GLY A 85 49.05 -12.98 28.95
N VAL A 86 49.90 -12.66 27.98
CA VAL A 86 50.63 -11.36 27.97
C VAL A 86 49.69 -10.20 27.61
N THR A 87 49.81 -9.11 28.37
CA THR A 87 49.15 -7.83 28.12
C THR A 87 50.14 -6.83 27.55
N ILE A 88 49.80 -6.16 26.44
CA ILE A 88 50.56 -5.09 25.82
C ILE A 88 49.71 -3.81 25.78
N THR A 89 50.26 -2.68 26.19
CA THR A 89 49.71 -1.34 25.94
C THR A 89 50.72 -0.56 25.10
N ASN A 90 50.28 -0.04 23.95
CA ASN A 90 51.12 0.72 23.02
C ASN A 90 50.62 2.15 22.83
N ASP A 91 51.36 3.10 23.36
CA ASP A 91 51.21 4.54 23.10
C ASP A 91 52.29 5.06 22.10
N GLY A 92 53.23 4.19 21.70
CA GLY A 92 54.35 4.50 20.81
C GLY A 92 54.24 3.84 19.44
N THR A 93 55.39 3.52 18.84
CA THR A 93 55.48 2.77 17.57
C THR A 93 56.03 1.37 17.82
N ILE A 94 55.34 0.36 17.30
CA ILE A 94 55.77 -1.05 17.25
C ILE A 94 55.82 -1.44 15.78
N ARG A 95 56.94 -1.98 15.30
CA ARG A 95 57.07 -2.38 13.90
C ARG A 95 58.05 -3.52 13.66
N SER A 96 57.83 -4.26 12.59
CA SER A 96 58.81 -5.19 12.01
C SER A 96 59.12 -4.79 10.57
N ASN A 97 60.18 -5.35 9.99
CA ASN A 97 60.47 -5.22 8.56
C ASN A 97 60.25 -6.54 7.79
N SER A 98 60.08 -7.68 8.47
CA SER A 98 60.06 -9.01 7.82
C SER A 98 59.40 -10.14 8.63
N GLN A 99 58.64 -9.82 9.67
CA GLN A 99 57.78 -10.73 10.46
C GLN A 99 56.54 -9.98 10.93
N HIS A 100 55.53 -10.65 11.52
CA HIS A 100 54.45 -9.96 12.24
C HIS A 100 55.01 -8.95 13.27
N ALA A 101 54.33 -7.84 13.54
CA ALA A 101 54.80 -6.89 14.55
C ALA A 101 54.68 -7.49 15.96
N ILE A 102 53.51 -8.05 16.28
CA ILE A 102 53.19 -8.74 17.52
C ILE A 102 52.74 -10.17 17.20
N GLN A 103 53.34 -11.17 17.86
CA GLN A 103 52.89 -12.57 17.79
C GLN A 103 52.75 -13.20 19.18
N GLY A 104 51.57 -13.78 19.46
CA GLY A 104 51.21 -14.31 20.77
C GLY A 104 50.36 -15.58 20.71
N GLY A 105 50.30 -16.28 21.83
CA GLY A 105 49.41 -17.41 22.08
C GLY A 105 48.07 -16.97 22.64
N ALA A 106 47.48 -17.79 23.52
CA ALA A 106 46.12 -17.63 24.00
C ALA A 106 46.00 -16.62 25.16
N ASN A 107 44.81 -16.03 25.30
CA ASN A 107 44.45 -15.05 26.35
C ASN A 107 45.32 -13.78 26.34
N ALA A 108 45.94 -13.46 25.20
CA ALA A 108 46.73 -12.26 25.01
C ALA A 108 45.84 -11.01 24.98
N THR A 109 46.30 -9.88 25.54
CA THR A 109 45.61 -8.60 25.47
C THR A 109 46.51 -7.56 24.80
N VAL A 110 46.02 -6.83 23.80
CA VAL A 110 46.74 -5.72 23.16
C VAL A 110 45.84 -4.48 23.11
N THR A 111 46.26 -3.41 23.77
CA THR A 111 45.66 -2.07 23.65
C THR A 111 46.59 -1.20 22.81
N ASN A 112 46.11 -0.69 21.69
CA ASN A 112 46.87 0.18 20.79
C ASN A 112 46.27 1.59 20.71
N ASN A 113 46.99 2.57 21.22
CA ASN A 113 46.73 4.01 21.07
C ASN A 113 47.70 4.66 20.07
N GLY A 114 48.83 4.01 19.79
CA GLY A 114 49.87 4.45 18.85
C GLY A 114 49.81 3.71 17.51
N THR A 115 50.99 3.36 16.97
CA THR A 115 51.14 2.70 15.67
C THR A 115 51.71 1.30 15.80
N ILE A 116 51.07 0.31 15.17
CA ILE A 116 51.57 -1.06 15.00
C ILE A 116 51.71 -1.35 13.50
N THR A 117 52.85 -1.86 13.05
CA THR A 117 53.10 -2.15 11.62
C THR A 117 53.82 -3.49 11.40
N GLY A 118 53.15 -4.42 10.73
CA GLY A 118 53.70 -5.69 10.25
C GLY A 118 54.84 -5.53 9.24
N GLY A 119 55.50 -6.63 8.93
CA GLY A 119 56.69 -6.68 8.10
C GLY A 119 56.43 -6.67 6.58
N SER A 120 56.98 -7.69 5.92
CA SER A 120 56.88 -7.95 4.49
C SER A 120 55.58 -8.66 4.11
N SER A 121 55.38 -9.00 2.83
CA SER A 121 54.28 -9.88 2.40
C SER A 121 54.18 -11.13 3.28
N GLU A 122 52.97 -11.53 3.67
CA GLU A 122 52.67 -12.62 4.62
C GLU A 122 52.89 -12.25 6.12
N ASP A 123 53.04 -10.96 6.46
CA ASP A 123 53.25 -10.49 7.86
C ASP A 123 52.14 -9.57 8.40
N ASP A 124 51.41 -10.07 9.39
CA ASP A 124 50.34 -9.38 10.12
C ASP A 124 50.81 -8.17 10.94
N GLY A 125 49.89 -7.25 11.21
CA GLY A 125 50.07 -6.26 12.29
C GLY A 125 50.10 -6.95 13.67
N ILE A 126 49.10 -7.79 13.94
CA ILE A 126 48.93 -8.54 15.19
C ILE A 126 48.48 -9.97 14.88
N ASN A 127 49.21 -10.97 15.37
CA ASN A 127 48.88 -12.40 15.24
C ASN A 127 48.71 -13.02 16.65
N LEU A 128 47.50 -13.41 17.06
CA LEU A 128 47.22 -13.92 18.43
C LEU A 128 46.41 -15.22 18.42
N GLY A 129 46.58 -16.03 19.47
CA GLY A 129 45.82 -17.26 19.70
C GLY A 129 44.40 -17.02 20.21
N SER A 130 43.77 -18.08 20.74
CA SER A 130 42.39 -18.06 21.26
C SER A 130 42.17 -17.13 22.46
N ASN A 131 40.94 -16.65 22.61
CA ASN A 131 40.51 -15.73 23.67
C ASN A 131 41.35 -14.44 23.75
N ALA A 132 41.91 -13.98 22.63
CA ALA A 132 42.64 -12.72 22.58
C ALA A 132 41.69 -11.52 22.73
N LEU A 133 42.18 -10.42 23.30
CA LEU A 133 41.51 -9.13 23.33
C LEU A 133 42.40 -8.09 22.62
N VAL A 134 41.90 -7.50 21.55
CA VAL A 134 42.56 -6.36 20.88
C VAL A 134 41.65 -5.15 21.00
N THR A 135 42.14 -4.04 21.54
CA THR A 135 41.44 -2.74 21.57
C THR A 135 42.32 -1.72 20.84
N ASN A 136 41.82 -1.12 19.77
CA ASN A 136 42.56 -0.19 18.92
C ASN A 136 41.88 1.18 18.85
N SER A 137 42.56 2.21 19.32
CA SER A 137 42.25 3.63 19.08
C SER A 137 43.32 4.33 18.22
N GLY A 138 44.39 3.62 17.86
CA GLY A 138 45.48 4.09 16.99
C GLY A 138 45.44 3.49 15.58
N THR A 139 46.61 3.27 14.97
CA THR A 139 46.75 2.59 13.68
C THR A 139 47.37 1.21 13.85
N ILE A 140 46.75 0.19 13.26
CA ILE A 140 47.33 -1.13 13.06
C ILE A 140 47.39 -1.38 11.55
N THR A 141 48.55 -1.77 11.04
CA THR A 141 48.73 -2.13 9.63
C THR A 141 49.48 -3.46 9.53
N GLY A 142 48.93 -4.41 8.78
CA GLY A 142 49.61 -5.63 8.35
C GLY A 142 49.83 -5.63 6.84
N SER A 143 50.83 -6.38 6.40
CA SER A 143 51.10 -6.65 4.99
C SER A 143 50.37 -7.90 4.50
N ASP A 144 49.91 -8.75 5.43
CA ASP A 144 48.86 -9.76 5.24
C ASP A 144 47.61 -9.29 5.99
N GLU A 145 47.28 -9.83 7.17
CA GLU A 145 46.15 -9.32 7.96
C GLU A 145 46.51 -8.12 8.85
N GLY A 146 45.58 -7.18 8.99
CA GLY A 146 45.71 -6.11 9.99
C GLY A 146 45.78 -6.70 11.41
N VAL A 147 44.83 -7.58 11.70
CA VAL A 147 44.77 -8.39 12.93
C VAL A 147 44.30 -9.81 12.58
N GLN A 148 45.01 -10.83 13.03
CA GLN A 148 44.61 -12.25 12.99
C GLN A 148 44.41 -12.77 14.42
N VAL A 149 43.27 -13.42 14.70
CA VAL A 149 42.93 -13.96 16.04
C VAL A 149 42.38 -15.38 16.04
N GLY A 150 42.82 -16.17 17.03
CA GLY A 150 42.27 -17.48 17.33
C GLY A 150 40.85 -17.44 17.93
N SER A 151 40.30 -18.61 18.24
CA SER A 151 38.88 -18.76 18.56
C SER A 151 38.46 -18.08 19.88
N GLY A 152 37.23 -17.58 19.96
CA GLY A 152 36.68 -16.92 21.15
C GLY A 152 37.25 -15.52 21.44
N SER A 153 37.94 -14.93 20.47
CA SER A 153 38.64 -13.65 20.63
C SER A 153 37.71 -12.45 20.38
N ARG A 154 38.12 -11.29 20.90
CA ARG A 154 37.42 -10.01 20.78
C ARG A 154 38.33 -8.94 20.22
N VAL A 155 37.85 -8.22 19.21
CA VAL A 155 38.51 -7.04 18.64
C VAL A 155 37.57 -5.84 18.75
N GLU A 156 38.07 -4.74 19.31
CA GLU A 156 37.39 -3.46 19.44
C GLU A 156 38.21 -2.42 18.67
N ASN A 157 37.62 -1.76 17.67
CA ASN A 157 38.30 -0.80 16.82
C ASN A 157 37.56 0.55 16.79
N ASP A 158 38.18 1.56 17.39
CA ASP A 158 37.83 2.98 17.30
C ASP A 158 38.81 3.75 16.39
N GLY A 159 39.99 3.18 16.14
CA GLY A 159 41.02 3.70 15.24
C GLY A 159 40.97 3.07 13.83
N ALA A 160 42.14 2.85 13.25
CA ALA A 160 42.29 2.23 11.94
C ALA A 160 42.98 0.86 12.02
N ILE A 161 42.36 -0.17 11.43
CA ILE A 161 42.98 -1.46 11.15
C ILE A 161 43.03 -1.65 9.64
N THR A 162 44.18 -2.02 9.10
CA THR A 162 44.39 -2.22 7.67
C THR A 162 45.23 -3.47 7.42
N GLY A 163 44.72 -4.43 6.66
CA GLY A 163 45.50 -5.54 6.14
C GLY A 163 45.85 -5.35 4.68
N GLY A 164 46.96 -5.92 4.23
CA GLY A 164 47.22 -6.13 2.81
C GLY A 164 46.17 -7.07 2.22
N ASP A 165 45.76 -8.09 2.96
CA ASP A 165 44.77 -9.07 2.54
C ASP A 165 43.42 -8.85 3.24
N HIS A 166 43.23 -9.37 4.46
CA HIS A 166 42.05 -9.11 5.30
C HIS A 166 42.30 -7.99 6.33
N GLY A 167 41.33 -7.10 6.56
CA GLY A 167 41.41 -6.13 7.66
C GLY A 167 41.50 -6.81 9.03
N LEU A 168 40.56 -7.71 9.29
CA LEU A 168 40.52 -8.59 10.45
C LEU A 168 40.23 -10.03 9.99
N SER A 169 41.07 -10.99 10.42
CA SER A 169 40.86 -12.43 10.22
C SER A 169 40.65 -13.15 11.55
N GLY A 170 39.71 -14.09 11.57
CA GLY A 170 39.31 -14.82 12.76
C GLY A 170 38.96 -16.27 12.45
N THR A 171 39.21 -17.16 13.41
CA THR A 171 38.75 -18.56 13.32
C THR A 171 37.28 -18.69 13.74
N THR A 172 36.98 -19.14 14.96
CA THR A 172 35.59 -19.39 15.41
C THR A 172 35.17 -18.56 16.62
N ASN A 173 33.88 -18.20 16.70
CA ASN A 173 33.27 -17.42 17.78
C ASN A 173 33.99 -16.07 18.03
N VAL A 174 34.36 -15.35 16.96
CA VAL A 174 35.07 -14.06 17.05
C VAL A 174 34.07 -12.92 17.18
N THR A 175 34.34 -11.99 18.11
CA THR A 175 33.55 -10.76 18.27
C THR A 175 34.34 -9.56 17.75
N ALA A 176 33.82 -8.86 16.75
CA ALA A 176 34.38 -7.61 16.25
C ALA A 176 33.43 -6.45 16.56
N ILE A 177 33.92 -5.37 17.17
CA ILE A 177 33.18 -4.11 17.32
C ILE A 177 33.97 -3.00 16.63
N ASN A 178 33.34 -2.28 15.73
CA ASN A 178 33.97 -1.22 14.93
C ASN A 178 33.20 0.11 15.05
N SER A 179 33.82 1.13 15.63
CA SER A 179 33.45 2.55 15.49
C SER A 179 34.42 3.32 14.60
N GLY A 180 35.60 2.76 14.33
CA GLY A 180 36.62 3.31 13.44
C GLY A 180 36.56 2.74 12.01
N THR A 181 37.72 2.49 11.41
CA THR A 181 37.85 1.91 10.06
C THR A 181 38.57 0.57 10.07
N ILE A 182 37.99 -0.45 9.43
CA ILE A 182 38.65 -1.73 9.13
C ILE A 182 38.71 -1.90 7.60
N THR A 183 39.89 -2.23 7.07
CA THR A 183 40.10 -2.35 5.61
C THR A 183 40.96 -3.55 5.22
N GLY A 184 40.44 -4.42 4.35
CA GLY A 184 41.22 -5.37 3.56
C GLY A 184 41.52 -4.79 2.18
N ASN A 185 42.77 -4.86 1.73
CA ASN A 185 43.20 -4.26 0.45
C ASN A 185 43.27 -5.26 -0.72
N VAL A 186 43.02 -6.55 -0.49
CA VAL A 186 43.00 -7.59 -1.53
C VAL A 186 41.78 -8.51 -1.38
N ARG A 187 41.46 -8.95 -0.15
CA ARG A 187 40.22 -9.65 0.19
C ARG A 187 39.39 -8.80 1.16
N ASP A 188 38.93 -9.40 2.25
CA ASP A 188 37.76 -8.89 2.98
C ASP A 188 38.08 -7.83 4.03
N GLY A 189 37.09 -6.98 4.34
CA GLY A 189 37.16 -6.11 5.52
C GLY A 189 37.29 -6.95 6.80
N ILE A 190 36.40 -7.93 6.98
CA ILE A 190 36.45 -8.93 8.06
C ILE A 190 36.18 -10.32 7.48
N ASN A 191 36.99 -11.31 7.84
CA ASN A 191 36.78 -12.73 7.53
C ASN A 191 36.73 -13.57 8.83
N VAL A 192 35.71 -14.42 9.01
CA VAL A 192 35.59 -15.34 10.17
C VAL A 192 35.12 -16.74 9.77
N GLU A 193 35.99 -17.74 9.94
CA GLU A 193 35.80 -19.16 9.55
C GLU A 193 34.72 -19.95 10.34
N GLY A 194 34.03 -19.37 11.32
CA GLY A 194 32.98 -20.11 12.03
C GLY A 194 32.35 -19.41 13.23
N GLY A 195 31.31 -18.63 12.96
CA GLY A 195 30.50 -17.92 13.95
C GLY A 195 31.14 -16.61 14.35
N ALA A 196 30.54 -15.51 13.91
CA ALA A 196 30.97 -14.15 14.23
C ALA A 196 29.88 -13.38 14.98
N ARG A 197 30.31 -12.43 15.82
CA ARG A 197 29.45 -11.32 16.27
C ARG A 197 30.11 -10.01 15.84
N ILE A 198 29.55 -9.36 14.83
CA ILE A 198 30.09 -8.12 14.27
C ILE A 198 29.13 -6.99 14.59
N GLU A 199 29.62 -5.95 15.26
CA GLU A 199 28.87 -4.72 15.55
C GLU A 199 29.59 -3.54 14.88
N ASN A 200 29.00 -2.98 13.84
CA ASN A 200 29.56 -1.87 13.07
C ASN A 200 28.78 -0.57 13.29
N SER A 201 29.50 0.49 13.63
CA SER A 201 29.03 1.89 13.67
C SER A 201 30.04 2.84 12.99
N GLY A 202 31.09 2.28 12.39
CA GLY A 202 32.08 2.97 11.58
C GLY A 202 32.10 2.42 10.15
N THR A 203 33.29 2.29 9.57
CA THR A 203 33.46 1.80 8.20
C THR A 203 34.18 0.46 8.17
N ILE A 204 33.62 -0.52 7.44
CA ILE A 204 34.28 -1.76 7.07
C ILE A 204 34.36 -1.81 5.54
N THR A 205 35.53 -2.09 4.99
CA THR A 205 35.75 -2.18 3.54
C THR A 205 36.63 -3.36 3.16
N GLY A 206 36.17 -4.16 2.19
CA GLY A 206 36.99 -5.14 1.49
C GLY A 206 37.09 -4.84 -0.01
N VAL A 207 38.06 -5.47 -0.66
CA VAL A 207 38.19 -5.49 -2.13
C VAL A 207 37.47 -6.71 -2.73
N ASP A 208 37.37 -7.79 -1.95
CA ASP A 208 36.43 -8.89 -2.18
C ASP A 208 35.16 -8.57 -1.37
N ASP A 209 34.93 -9.17 -0.19
CA ASP A 209 33.73 -8.89 0.60
C ASP A 209 33.92 -7.83 1.70
N GLY A 210 32.87 -7.06 1.98
CA GLY A 210 32.87 -6.18 3.15
C GLY A 210 33.04 -6.99 4.44
N VAL A 211 32.26 -8.06 4.56
CA VAL A 211 32.31 -9.04 5.64
C VAL A 211 32.03 -10.44 5.09
N GLN A 212 32.97 -11.37 5.24
CA GLN A 212 32.79 -12.81 4.98
C GLN A 212 32.64 -13.55 6.34
N VAL A 213 31.58 -14.34 6.50
CA VAL A 213 31.37 -15.17 7.70
C VAL A 213 30.87 -16.58 7.38
N GLU A 214 31.36 -17.58 8.13
CA GLU A 214 30.82 -18.94 8.07
C GLU A 214 30.00 -19.30 9.31
N GLY A 215 28.99 -20.15 9.14
CA GLY A 215 28.15 -20.66 10.23
C GLY A 215 27.42 -19.58 11.05
N ASN A 216 26.85 -19.99 12.18
CA ASN A 216 25.94 -19.19 13.01
C ASN A 216 26.53 -17.83 13.42
N SER A 217 26.22 -16.79 12.65
CA SER A 217 26.83 -15.47 12.76
C SER A 217 25.79 -14.37 12.91
N THR A 218 26.14 -13.27 13.56
CA THR A 218 25.28 -12.10 13.72
C THR A 218 26.06 -10.84 13.37
N ILE A 219 25.57 -10.09 12.39
CA ILE A 219 26.13 -8.84 11.91
C ILE A 219 25.10 -7.74 12.20
N VAL A 220 25.51 -6.71 12.94
CA VAL A 220 24.71 -5.54 13.26
C VAL A 220 25.39 -4.32 12.67
N ASN A 221 24.82 -3.75 11.62
CA ASN A 221 25.28 -2.50 11.02
C ASN A 221 24.39 -1.36 11.52
N GLY A 222 24.86 -0.60 12.50
CA GLY A 222 24.13 0.52 13.11
C GLY A 222 23.93 1.70 12.15
N THR A 223 23.19 2.72 12.58
CA THR A 223 22.76 3.84 11.72
C THR A 223 23.89 4.60 11.04
N ASP A 224 25.02 4.80 11.72
CA ASP A 224 26.22 5.45 11.14
C ASP A 224 27.19 4.44 10.48
N GLY A 225 26.86 3.15 10.52
CA GLY A 225 27.66 2.05 10.02
C GLY A 225 27.61 1.92 8.49
N THR A 226 28.78 1.79 7.88
CA THR A 226 28.94 1.45 6.46
C THR A 226 29.72 0.15 6.33
N ILE A 227 29.18 -0.81 5.58
CA ILE A 227 29.87 -2.03 5.14
C ILE A 227 29.92 -2.02 3.60
N THR A 228 31.10 -2.24 3.02
CA THR A 228 31.28 -2.20 1.57
C THR A 228 32.27 -3.27 1.12
N GLY A 229 31.85 -4.17 0.23
CA GLY A 229 32.77 -5.03 -0.51
C GLY A 229 32.97 -4.54 -1.94
N GLY A 230 34.06 -4.95 -2.58
CA GLY A 230 34.19 -4.84 -4.02
C GLY A 230 33.24 -5.80 -4.73
N ASP A 231 33.06 -7.00 -4.18
CA ASP A 231 32.13 -8.02 -4.67
C ASP A 231 30.79 -7.95 -3.93
N HIS A 232 30.64 -8.60 -2.75
CA HIS A 232 29.44 -8.49 -1.92
C HIS A 232 29.62 -7.56 -0.71
N GLY A 233 28.55 -6.89 -0.28
CA GLY A 233 28.55 -6.16 1.00
C GLY A 233 28.76 -7.09 2.20
N ILE A 234 28.01 -8.18 2.24
CA ILE A 234 28.16 -9.29 3.20
C ILE A 234 28.03 -10.60 2.44
N SER A 235 28.94 -11.54 2.70
CA SER A 235 28.88 -12.93 2.24
C SER A 235 28.84 -13.88 3.43
N GLY A 236 28.05 -14.95 3.33
CA GLY A 236 28.15 -16.03 4.30
C GLY A 236 27.41 -17.31 3.96
N THR A 237 27.68 -18.36 4.74
CA THR A 237 27.19 -19.71 4.42
C THR A 237 25.83 -20.00 5.07
N THR A 238 25.81 -20.38 6.35
CA THR A 238 24.61 -20.93 7.00
C THR A 238 24.23 -20.21 8.29
N ASN A 239 22.93 -19.91 8.45
CA ASN A 239 22.34 -19.28 9.64
C ASN A 239 22.95 -17.90 9.99
N VAL A 240 23.16 -17.05 8.97
CA VAL A 240 23.63 -15.68 9.16
C VAL A 240 22.45 -14.76 9.48
N THR A 241 22.54 -14.04 10.60
CA THR A 241 21.60 -12.97 10.95
C THR A 241 22.21 -11.61 10.65
N VAL A 242 21.58 -10.81 9.80
CA VAL A 242 21.98 -9.42 9.51
C VAL A 242 20.89 -8.47 10.02
N ILE A 243 21.30 -7.48 10.82
CA ILE A 243 20.44 -6.38 11.26
C ILE A 243 21.07 -5.09 10.74
N ASN A 244 20.43 -4.46 9.75
CA ASN A 244 20.95 -3.27 9.10
C ASN A 244 20.11 -2.05 9.40
N SER A 245 20.71 -1.02 9.99
CA SER A 245 20.14 0.32 10.13
C SER A 245 20.99 1.40 9.45
N GLY A 246 22.16 1.04 8.92
CA GLY A 246 23.07 1.89 8.15
C GLY A 246 23.09 1.51 6.67
N THR A 247 24.27 1.54 6.05
CA THR A 247 24.46 1.20 4.63
C THR A 247 25.28 -0.09 4.47
N ILE A 248 24.79 -1.01 3.63
CA ILE A 248 25.52 -2.19 3.13
C ILE A 248 25.56 -2.11 1.60
N THR A 249 26.73 -2.34 0.99
CA THR A 249 26.91 -2.25 -0.46
C THR A 249 27.85 -3.31 -1.02
N GLY A 250 27.37 -4.11 -1.98
CA GLY A 250 28.21 -4.82 -2.95
C GLY A 250 28.39 -3.94 -4.20
N ASN A 251 29.61 -3.87 -4.75
CA ASN A 251 29.90 -2.99 -5.90
C ASN A 251 30.02 -3.74 -7.24
N VAL A 252 29.91 -5.08 -7.23
CA VAL A 252 29.96 -5.93 -8.42
C VAL A 252 28.88 -7.02 -8.37
N ARG A 253 28.70 -7.65 -7.20
CA ARG A 253 27.57 -8.54 -6.92
C ARG A 253 26.70 -7.95 -5.81
N ASP A 254 26.44 -8.72 -4.76
CA ASP A 254 25.22 -8.55 -3.98
C ASP A 254 25.38 -7.60 -2.79
N GLY A 255 24.30 -6.94 -2.39
CA GLY A 255 24.27 -6.26 -1.10
C GLY A 255 24.53 -7.23 0.05
N ILE A 256 23.85 -8.38 0.03
CA ILE A 256 24.04 -9.51 0.96
C ILE A 256 23.85 -10.81 0.19
N ASN A 257 24.76 -11.78 0.34
CA ASN A 257 24.62 -13.15 -0.17
C ASN A 257 24.70 -14.17 0.99
N VAL A 258 23.72 -15.06 1.14
CA VAL A 258 23.72 -16.12 2.17
C VAL A 258 23.18 -17.48 1.68
N GLU A 259 24.02 -18.52 1.71
CA GLU A 259 23.76 -19.87 1.16
C GLU A 259 22.65 -20.70 1.85
N SER A 260 22.20 -20.39 3.07
CA SER A 260 20.96 -20.95 3.65
C SER A 260 20.60 -20.35 5.03
N GLY A 261 19.29 -20.25 5.30
CA GLY A 261 18.78 -19.94 6.64
C GLY A 261 19.10 -18.52 7.10
N ALA A 262 19.16 -17.57 6.15
CA ALA A 262 19.43 -16.18 6.45
C ALA A 262 18.28 -15.57 7.27
N ARG A 263 18.61 -14.67 8.20
CA ARG A 263 17.63 -13.77 8.81
C ARG A 263 18.10 -12.33 8.61
N ILE A 264 17.45 -11.61 7.70
CA ILE A 264 17.81 -10.24 7.35
C ILE A 264 16.71 -9.30 7.83
N GLU A 265 17.07 -8.32 8.66
CA GLU A 265 16.18 -7.27 9.16
C GLU A 265 16.75 -5.91 8.75
N ASN A 266 16.10 -5.26 7.79
CA ASN A 266 16.57 -4.02 7.18
C ASN A 266 15.71 -2.82 7.59
N SER A 267 16.35 -1.80 8.14
CA SER A 267 15.79 -0.46 8.40
C SER A 267 16.67 0.66 7.83
N GLY A 268 17.77 0.31 7.16
CA GLY A 268 18.67 1.22 6.46
C GLY A 268 18.65 0.94 4.95
N THR A 269 19.81 1.02 4.30
CA THR A 269 19.97 0.74 2.87
C THR A 269 20.83 -0.49 2.64
N ILE A 270 20.35 -1.40 1.80
CA ILE A 270 21.12 -2.50 1.21
C ILE A 270 21.12 -2.27 -0.31
N THR A 271 22.28 -2.35 -0.93
CA THR A 271 22.43 -2.18 -2.38
C THR A 271 23.41 -3.19 -2.97
N GLY A 272 23.03 -3.85 -4.06
CA GLY A 272 23.93 -4.62 -4.92
C GLY A 272 23.95 -4.06 -6.34
N ILE A 273 24.72 -4.70 -7.20
CA ILE A 273 24.67 -4.51 -8.67
C ILE A 273 23.98 -5.71 -9.33
N ASP A 274 24.33 -6.92 -8.92
CA ASP A 274 23.62 -8.16 -9.25
C ASP A 274 22.36 -8.21 -8.36
N ASP A 275 22.40 -8.83 -7.17
CA ASP A 275 21.24 -8.84 -6.27
C ASP A 275 21.29 -7.81 -5.14
N GLY A 276 20.14 -7.25 -4.76
CA GLY A 276 20.03 -6.47 -3.52
C GLY A 276 20.28 -7.36 -2.30
N VAL A 277 19.62 -8.53 -2.29
CA VAL A 277 19.79 -9.60 -1.31
C VAL A 277 19.62 -10.95 -2.04
N GLN A 278 20.67 -11.76 -2.11
CA GLN A 278 20.61 -13.16 -2.55
C GLN A 278 20.50 -14.09 -1.33
N VAL A 279 19.48 -14.94 -1.30
CA VAL A 279 19.28 -15.94 -0.23
C VAL A 279 18.74 -17.26 -0.76
N GLU A 280 19.11 -18.31 -0.05
CA GLU A 280 18.70 -19.70 -0.33
C GLU A 280 17.64 -20.19 0.68
N ALA A 281 17.26 -21.47 0.58
CA ALA A 281 16.13 -22.08 1.28
C ALA A 281 16.04 -21.79 2.79
N ASN A 282 14.79 -21.67 3.27
CA ASN A 282 14.42 -21.39 4.67
C ASN A 282 14.88 -20.02 5.21
N SER A 283 15.14 -19.05 4.34
CA SER A 283 15.52 -17.70 4.73
C SER A 283 14.32 -16.80 5.06
N THR A 284 14.54 -15.75 5.86
CA THR A 284 13.53 -14.75 6.23
C THR A 284 14.09 -13.35 6.06
N ILE A 285 13.43 -12.53 5.25
CA ILE A 285 13.78 -11.13 4.99
C ILE A 285 12.65 -10.23 5.51
N ILE A 286 12.99 -9.23 6.31
CA ILE A 286 12.07 -8.22 6.84
C ILE A 286 12.62 -6.85 6.47
N ASN A 287 12.01 -6.22 5.47
CA ASN A 287 12.31 -4.84 5.09
C ASN A 287 11.33 -3.90 5.82
N THR A 288 11.79 -3.24 6.86
CA THR A 288 10.96 -2.37 7.72
C THR A 288 10.58 -1.05 7.00
N ALA A 289 9.71 -0.24 7.59
CA ALA A 289 9.14 0.95 6.95
C ALA A 289 10.14 2.05 6.53
N THR A 290 11.39 2.02 7.02
CA THR A 290 12.49 2.90 6.57
C THR A 290 13.54 2.17 5.72
N GLY A 291 13.40 0.85 5.57
CA GLY A 291 14.31 0.00 4.83
C GLY A 291 14.18 0.20 3.32
N VAL A 292 15.34 0.24 2.65
CA VAL A 292 15.48 0.20 1.20
C VAL A 292 16.36 -1.00 0.85
N ILE A 293 15.89 -1.84 -0.06
CA ILE A 293 16.66 -2.88 -0.74
C ILE A 293 16.54 -2.62 -2.23
N SER A 294 17.66 -2.59 -2.97
CA SER A 294 17.67 -2.28 -4.39
C SER A 294 18.93 -2.80 -5.09
N ALA A 295 18.84 -3.10 -6.38
CA ALA A 295 19.97 -3.44 -7.25
C ALA A 295 19.68 -3.08 -8.72
N ASP A 296 20.68 -3.21 -9.58
CA ASP A 296 20.52 -3.11 -11.04
C ASP A 296 19.96 -4.44 -11.64
N GLY A 297 20.15 -5.58 -10.96
CA GLY A 297 19.41 -6.84 -11.16
C GLY A 297 18.22 -6.95 -10.20
N GLU A 298 17.97 -8.14 -9.64
CA GLU A 298 16.85 -8.40 -8.71
C GLU A 298 17.07 -7.74 -7.34
N ALA A 299 16.06 -7.07 -6.79
CA ALA A 299 16.21 -6.49 -5.44
C ALA A 299 16.22 -7.56 -4.34
N ILE A 300 15.49 -8.66 -4.52
CA ILE A 300 15.63 -9.86 -3.70
C ILE A 300 15.60 -11.08 -4.63
N ASN A 301 16.64 -11.90 -4.54
CA ASN A 301 16.76 -13.16 -5.25
C ASN A 301 16.69 -14.32 -4.25
N ALA A 302 15.62 -15.10 -4.35
CA ALA A 302 15.22 -16.12 -3.40
C ALA A 302 14.93 -17.46 -4.12
N ASN A 303 15.85 -17.85 -5.01
CA ASN A 303 15.81 -18.99 -5.93
C ASN A 303 15.74 -20.41 -5.27
N ALA A 304 15.25 -20.52 -4.03
CA ALA A 304 15.06 -21.79 -3.33
C ALA A 304 13.87 -21.80 -2.35
N ASP A 305 13.30 -22.99 -2.16
CA ASP A 305 11.99 -23.16 -1.55
C ASP A 305 11.86 -22.61 -0.10
N ASN A 306 10.63 -22.20 0.24
CA ASN A 306 10.20 -21.82 1.60
C ASN A 306 10.83 -20.53 2.16
N VAL A 307 11.13 -19.54 1.32
CA VAL A 307 11.56 -18.20 1.77
C VAL A 307 10.36 -17.36 2.22
N THR A 308 10.53 -16.57 3.28
CA THR A 308 9.52 -15.62 3.79
C THR A 308 10.01 -14.19 3.67
N ILE A 309 9.21 -13.32 3.06
CA ILE A 309 9.54 -11.91 2.84
C ILE A 309 8.42 -11.03 3.39
N GLU A 310 8.74 -10.14 4.33
CA GLU A 310 7.84 -9.08 4.81
C GLU A 310 8.38 -7.71 4.39
N ASN A 311 7.64 -6.98 3.56
CA ASN A 311 8.00 -5.63 3.12
C ASN A 311 7.06 -4.57 3.69
N TYR A 312 7.62 -3.61 4.42
CA TYR A 312 6.97 -2.38 4.87
C TYR A 312 7.60 -1.13 4.25
N GLY A 313 8.79 -1.27 3.65
CA GLY A 313 9.60 -0.20 3.08
C GLY A 313 9.58 -0.18 1.55
N ILE A 314 10.75 -0.02 0.94
CA ILE A 314 10.95 -0.04 -0.52
C ILE A 314 11.82 -1.23 -0.89
N ILE A 315 11.37 -1.99 -1.88
CA ILE A 315 12.13 -2.98 -2.64
C ILE A 315 12.06 -2.54 -4.11
N GLU A 316 13.20 -2.32 -4.76
CA GLU A 316 13.27 -1.77 -6.13
C GLU A 316 14.40 -2.42 -6.94
N GLY A 317 14.05 -3.33 -7.86
CA GLY A 317 14.97 -4.01 -8.77
C GLY A 317 15.08 -3.30 -10.12
N GLY A 318 16.20 -3.52 -10.80
CA GLY A 318 16.34 -3.22 -12.23
C GLY A 318 15.74 -4.35 -13.06
N ASP A 319 16.05 -5.59 -12.71
CA ASP A 319 15.28 -6.77 -13.10
C ASP A 319 14.12 -6.96 -12.10
N ASP A 320 13.93 -8.12 -11.47
CA ASP A 320 12.73 -8.36 -10.64
C ASP A 320 12.71 -7.54 -9.34
N GLY A 321 11.50 -7.16 -8.92
CA GLY A 321 11.28 -6.65 -7.56
C GLY A 321 11.59 -7.73 -6.51
N ILE A 322 11.12 -8.96 -6.75
CA ILE A 322 11.46 -10.17 -5.99
C ILE A 322 11.39 -11.34 -6.98
N ASN A 323 12.45 -12.16 -7.06
CA ASN A 323 12.43 -13.47 -7.70
C ASN A 323 12.45 -14.56 -6.62
N ALA A 324 11.57 -15.57 -6.65
CA ALA A 324 11.49 -16.60 -5.62
C ALA A 324 11.04 -18.00 -6.09
N ALA A 325 11.65 -19.07 -5.59
CA ALA A 325 11.20 -20.43 -5.91
C ALA A 325 9.96 -20.88 -5.08
N ARG A 326 9.69 -22.19 -5.05
CA ARG A 326 8.42 -22.78 -4.55
C ARG A 326 8.09 -22.46 -3.10
N ASN A 327 6.78 -22.41 -2.83
CA ASN A 327 6.21 -22.18 -1.50
C ASN A 327 6.77 -20.91 -0.81
N ALA A 328 7.03 -19.86 -1.58
CA ALA A 328 7.40 -18.55 -1.05
C ALA A 328 6.22 -17.92 -0.30
N MET A 329 6.50 -17.14 0.75
CA MET A 329 5.48 -16.37 1.47
C MET A 329 5.86 -14.90 1.51
N ILE A 330 5.21 -14.11 0.67
CA ILE A 330 5.50 -12.69 0.46
C ILE A 330 4.34 -11.86 1.01
N THR A 331 4.62 -10.96 1.95
CA THR A 331 3.63 -10.01 2.49
C THR A 331 4.11 -8.58 2.28
N ASN A 332 3.38 -7.81 1.47
CA ASN A 332 3.72 -6.44 1.11
C ASN A 332 2.75 -5.42 1.72
N TYR A 333 3.26 -4.59 2.64
CA TYR A 333 2.61 -3.36 3.12
C TYR A 333 3.25 -2.10 2.51
N GLY A 334 4.46 -2.21 1.96
CA GLY A 334 5.23 -1.12 1.38
C GLY A 334 5.07 -1.02 -0.14
N ARG A 335 6.20 -0.82 -0.84
CA ARG A 335 6.28 -0.89 -2.30
C ARG A 335 7.31 -1.93 -2.73
N ILE A 336 6.92 -2.77 -3.68
CA ILE A 336 7.80 -3.64 -4.47
C ILE A 336 7.72 -3.17 -5.92
N THR A 337 8.86 -3.07 -6.60
CA THR A 337 8.94 -2.52 -7.96
C THR A 337 10.04 -3.19 -8.77
N SER A 338 9.71 -3.64 -9.99
CA SER A 338 10.69 -3.72 -11.08
C SER A 338 10.71 -2.42 -11.87
N THR A 339 11.91 -1.95 -12.23
CA THR A 339 12.12 -0.71 -13.00
C THR A 339 12.53 -0.95 -14.46
N GLY A 340 12.95 -2.17 -14.79
CA GLY A 340 13.23 -2.64 -16.16
C GLY A 340 12.04 -3.38 -16.78
N ASP A 341 12.34 -4.20 -17.79
CA ASP A 341 11.38 -5.07 -18.47
C ASP A 341 11.41 -6.46 -17.81
N GLN A 342 10.97 -6.52 -16.54
CA GLN A 342 10.90 -7.70 -15.64
C GLN A 342 9.77 -7.49 -14.60
N ASP A 343 9.57 -8.44 -13.68
CA ASP A 343 8.34 -8.54 -12.89
C ASP A 343 8.36 -7.81 -11.55
N GLY A 344 7.18 -7.36 -11.12
CA GLY A 344 6.98 -6.87 -9.76
C GLY A 344 7.32 -7.95 -8.72
N VAL A 345 6.90 -9.19 -8.97
CA VAL A 345 7.29 -10.42 -8.25
C VAL A 345 7.22 -11.59 -9.23
N ASP A 346 8.31 -12.31 -9.42
CA ASP A 346 8.38 -13.61 -10.11
C ASP A 346 8.43 -14.74 -9.06
N LEU A 347 7.62 -15.81 -9.22
CA LEU A 347 7.75 -17.02 -8.39
C LEU A 347 7.20 -18.35 -8.95
N ASP A 348 7.91 -19.47 -8.73
CA ASP A 348 7.42 -20.84 -9.04
C ASP A 348 6.06 -21.16 -8.36
N SER A 349 5.91 -20.82 -7.07
CA SER A 349 4.66 -21.02 -6.32
C SER A 349 4.70 -20.37 -4.94
N GLY A 350 3.52 -20.08 -4.36
CA GLY A 350 3.45 -19.67 -2.95
C GLY A 350 2.22 -18.87 -2.55
N THR A 351 2.43 -17.91 -1.67
CA THR A 351 1.38 -17.01 -1.18
C THR A 351 1.86 -15.56 -1.18
N VAL A 352 1.18 -14.70 -1.94
CA VAL A 352 1.43 -13.26 -1.99
C VAL A 352 0.25 -12.50 -1.35
N ILE A 353 0.52 -11.76 -0.27
CA ILE A 353 -0.47 -10.93 0.42
C ILE A 353 -0.08 -9.45 0.24
N ASN A 354 -0.83 -8.73 -0.59
CA ASN A 354 -0.56 -7.32 -0.91
C ASN A 354 -1.55 -6.37 -0.24
N TYR A 355 -1.06 -5.55 0.69
CA TYR A 355 -1.73 -4.36 1.23
C TYR A 355 -1.20 -3.06 0.61
N GLY A 356 -0.01 -3.09 0.02
CA GLY A 356 0.70 -1.93 -0.53
C GLY A 356 0.59 -1.82 -2.05
N LEU A 357 1.72 -1.53 -2.69
CA LEU A 357 1.86 -1.50 -4.15
C LEU A 357 2.88 -2.56 -4.59
N ILE A 358 2.48 -3.38 -5.57
CA ILE A 358 3.38 -4.19 -6.39
C ILE A 358 3.24 -3.69 -7.83
N GLU A 359 4.36 -3.40 -8.48
CA GLU A 359 4.37 -2.87 -9.85
C GLU A 359 5.58 -3.35 -10.67
N SER A 360 5.35 -3.77 -11.92
CA SER A 360 6.35 -3.60 -12.98
C SER A 360 6.13 -2.23 -13.65
N LEU A 361 7.23 -1.57 -14.01
CA LEU A 361 7.23 -0.33 -14.79
C LEU A 361 7.59 -0.54 -16.26
N GLY A 362 8.07 -1.72 -16.63
CA GLY A 362 8.39 -2.12 -17.99
C GLY A 362 7.20 -2.69 -18.74
N ASN A 363 7.46 -3.74 -19.53
CA ASN A 363 6.46 -4.42 -20.35
C ASN A 363 6.04 -5.81 -19.79
N GLU A 364 6.56 -6.22 -18.64
CA GLU A 364 6.18 -7.46 -17.93
C GLU A 364 5.21 -7.14 -16.76
N ASP A 365 5.02 -8.08 -15.83
CA ASP A 365 3.80 -8.21 -15.04
C ASP A 365 3.91 -7.74 -13.58
N GLY A 366 2.74 -7.61 -12.93
CA GLY A 366 2.67 -7.24 -11.52
C GLY A 366 3.11 -8.38 -10.61
N ILE A 367 2.66 -9.59 -10.94
CA ILE A 367 3.14 -10.87 -10.40
C ILE A 367 3.10 -11.84 -11.59
N ASP A 368 4.19 -12.54 -11.88
CA ASP A 368 4.16 -13.72 -12.75
C ASP A 368 4.40 -14.99 -11.91
N PHE A 369 3.84 -16.11 -12.35
CA PHE A 369 4.08 -17.42 -11.75
C PHE A 369 4.71 -18.37 -12.77
N ASP A 370 5.96 -18.73 -12.50
CA ASP A 370 6.74 -19.65 -13.32
C ASP A 370 6.20 -21.10 -13.25
N TYR A 371 6.50 -21.93 -14.25
CA TYR A 371 5.83 -23.22 -14.45
C TYR A 371 5.89 -24.17 -13.22
N SER A 372 4.71 -24.53 -12.71
CA SER A 372 4.54 -25.38 -11.54
C SER A 372 3.34 -26.33 -11.67
N THR A 373 3.17 -27.13 -10.61
CA THR A 373 1.97 -27.97 -10.35
C THR A 373 1.43 -27.74 -8.93
N ASP A 374 2.07 -26.84 -8.17
CA ASP A 374 1.72 -26.49 -6.81
C ASP A 374 0.72 -25.32 -6.84
N ALA A 375 -0.34 -25.40 -6.03
CA ALA A 375 -1.35 -24.35 -5.95
C ALA A 375 -0.82 -23.11 -5.23
N SER A 376 -1.10 -21.91 -5.77
CA SER A 376 -0.73 -20.63 -5.15
C SER A 376 -1.93 -19.75 -4.78
N LEU A 377 -1.65 -18.74 -3.96
CA LEU A 377 -2.66 -17.83 -3.39
C LEU A 377 -2.21 -16.38 -3.48
N VAL A 378 -2.98 -15.53 -4.14
CA VAL A 378 -2.81 -14.07 -4.07
C VAL A 378 -3.98 -13.45 -3.30
N VAL A 379 -3.68 -12.66 -2.27
CA VAL A 379 -4.67 -11.87 -1.53
C VAL A 379 -4.34 -10.39 -1.66
N ASN A 380 -5.12 -9.65 -2.45
CA ASN A 380 -4.86 -8.25 -2.75
C ASN A 380 -5.87 -7.31 -2.07
N TYR A 381 -5.41 -6.55 -1.09
CA TYR A 381 -6.08 -5.37 -0.53
C TYR A 381 -5.55 -4.05 -1.13
N GLY A 382 -4.34 -4.07 -1.69
CA GLY A 382 -3.64 -2.91 -2.23
C GLY A 382 -3.86 -2.70 -3.73
N THR A 383 -2.78 -2.38 -4.44
CA THR A 383 -2.74 -2.34 -5.91
C THR A 383 -1.65 -3.26 -6.44
N ILE A 384 -1.97 -4.03 -7.47
CA ILE A 384 -1.02 -4.81 -8.28
C ILE A 384 -1.18 -4.36 -9.73
N ARG A 385 -0.07 -4.11 -10.44
CA ARG A 385 -0.07 -3.65 -11.84
C ARG A 385 1.17 -4.11 -12.61
N GLY A 386 0.98 -4.41 -13.89
CA GLY A 386 2.01 -4.67 -14.89
C GLY A 386 1.38 -4.63 -16.28
N ALA A 387 1.98 -5.23 -17.29
CA ALA A 387 1.29 -5.51 -18.56
C ALA A 387 0.04 -6.37 -18.30
N ILE A 388 0.20 -7.42 -17.50
CA ILE A 388 -0.80 -8.18 -16.77
C ILE A 388 -0.62 -7.90 -15.26
N ALA A 389 -1.69 -7.95 -14.47
CA ALA A 389 -1.55 -7.73 -13.02
C ALA A 389 -1.12 -9.01 -12.29
N ILE A 390 -1.64 -10.16 -12.72
CA ILE A 390 -1.23 -11.49 -12.26
C ILE A 390 -1.27 -12.42 -13.48
N ASN A 391 -0.12 -12.99 -13.84
CA ASN A 391 0.08 -13.92 -14.93
C ASN A 391 0.59 -15.27 -14.40
N THR A 392 0.35 -16.34 -15.17
CA THR A 392 0.88 -17.70 -14.99
C THR A 392 1.07 -18.43 -16.33
N HIS A 393 1.07 -17.68 -17.45
CA HIS A 393 1.02 -18.20 -18.82
C HIS A 393 2.33 -17.93 -19.54
N SER A 394 2.82 -18.94 -20.26
CA SER A 394 4.11 -18.88 -20.94
C SER A 394 4.01 -18.14 -22.29
N ASP A 395 4.36 -16.86 -22.30
CA ASP A 395 4.23 -15.99 -23.48
C ASP A 395 5.11 -16.44 -24.69
N ASP A 396 6.08 -17.33 -24.47
CA ASP A 396 6.98 -17.86 -25.51
C ASP A 396 6.51 -19.19 -26.16
N GLY A 397 5.60 -19.93 -25.52
CA GLY A 397 5.14 -21.26 -25.95
C GLY A 397 6.24 -22.32 -26.07
N ILE A 398 7.38 -22.12 -25.40
CA ILE A 398 8.50 -23.06 -25.26
C ILE A 398 8.43 -23.75 -23.89
N VAL A 399 8.15 -22.98 -22.84
CA VAL A 399 7.73 -23.48 -21.52
C VAL A 399 6.25 -23.91 -21.64
N PRO A 400 5.76 -24.85 -20.81
CA PRO A 400 4.32 -25.06 -20.64
C PRO A 400 3.74 -24.01 -19.69
N ASP A 401 2.45 -23.69 -19.86
CA ASP A 401 1.71 -22.88 -18.89
C ASP A 401 1.58 -23.61 -17.54
N ASP A 402 1.45 -22.86 -16.45
CA ASP A 402 1.32 -23.42 -15.11
C ASP A 402 0.13 -24.39 -14.98
N GLU A 403 0.36 -25.57 -14.39
CA GLU A 403 -0.67 -26.59 -14.10
C GLU A 403 -1.16 -26.51 -12.63
N GLY A 404 -0.66 -25.55 -11.84
CA GLY A 404 -1.05 -25.30 -10.46
C GLY A 404 -2.38 -24.55 -10.36
N ALA A 405 -3.20 -24.88 -9.36
CA ALA A 405 -4.47 -24.19 -9.14
C ALA A 405 -4.26 -22.84 -8.43
N GLN A 406 -4.74 -21.76 -9.03
CA GLN A 406 -4.50 -20.38 -8.61
C GLN A 406 -5.71 -19.81 -7.90
N THR A 407 -5.53 -19.38 -6.64
CA THR A 407 -6.59 -18.70 -5.89
C THR A 407 -6.31 -17.20 -5.77
N ILE A 408 -7.10 -16.37 -6.43
CA ILE A 408 -6.97 -14.90 -6.41
C ILE A 408 -8.10 -14.30 -5.59
N VAL A 409 -7.80 -13.78 -4.40
CA VAL A 409 -8.77 -13.09 -3.54
C VAL A 409 -8.55 -11.58 -3.60
N ASN A 410 -9.40 -10.88 -4.34
CA ASN A 410 -9.29 -9.43 -4.50
C ASN A 410 -10.25 -8.67 -3.57
N HIS A 411 -9.70 -7.62 -2.95
CA HIS A 411 -10.36 -6.56 -2.20
C HIS A 411 -9.90 -5.16 -2.67
N GLY A 412 -8.83 -5.10 -3.46
CA GLY A 412 -8.20 -3.87 -3.95
C GLY A 412 -8.28 -3.76 -5.48
N THR A 413 -7.25 -3.16 -6.08
CA THR A 413 -7.18 -2.93 -7.53
C THR A 413 -6.16 -3.86 -8.21
N LEU A 414 -6.57 -4.48 -9.32
CA LEU A 414 -5.70 -5.17 -10.27
C LEU A 414 -5.75 -4.42 -11.62
N ILE A 415 -4.59 -4.10 -12.21
CA ILE A 415 -4.49 -3.32 -13.45
C ILE A 415 -3.58 -4.01 -14.46
N GLY A 416 -4.16 -4.49 -15.56
CA GLY A 416 -3.44 -4.94 -16.74
C GLY A 416 -3.25 -3.80 -17.74
N LEU A 417 -2.04 -3.24 -17.81
CA LEU A 417 -1.71 -2.14 -18.71
C LEU A 417 -1.66 -2.56 -20.19
N GLY A 418 -1.36 -3.84 -20.46
CA GLY A 418 -1.44 -4.48 -21.78
C GLY A 418 -2.87 -4.82 -22.22
N GLY A 419 -3.83 -4.78 -21.29
CA GLY A 419 -5.27 -4.99 -21.55
C GLY A 419 -5.85 -6.25 -20.90
N THR A 420 -5.03 -7.21 -20.48
CA THR A 420 -5.41 -8.39 -19.67
C THR A 420 -5.00 -8.15 -18.23
N ALA A 421 -5.91 -8.26 -17.27
CA ALA A 421 -5.61 -8.03 -15.85
C ALA A 421 -5.23 -9.31 -15.11
N LEU A 422 -5.87 -10.43 -15.46
CA LEU A 422 -5.61 -11.77 -14.94
C LEU A 422 -5.42 -12.71 -16.13
N ASN A 423 -4.38 -13.53 -16.08
CA ASN A 423 -4.09 -14.57 -17.06
C ASN A 423 -3.68 -15.83 -16.30
N LEU A 424 -4.63 -16.73 -16.08
CA LEU A 424 -4.45 -17.93 -15.26
C LEU A 424 -4.43 -19.16 -16.18
N GLY A 425 -3.52 -20.12 -15.92
CA GLY A 425 -2.98 -21.04 -16.92
C GLY A 425 -3.83 -22.27 -17.24
N LEU A 426 -3.43 -23.42 -16.69
CA LEU A 426 -4.06 -24.73 -16.90
C LEU A 426 -4.59 -25.35 -15.58
N GLY A 427 -4.59 -24.59 -14.49
CA GLY A 427 -5.08 -24.98 -13.18
C GLY A 427 -6.60 -25.03 -13.09
N ASP A 428 -7.15 -25.62 -12.00
CA ASP A 428 -8.57 -25.43 -11.65
C ASP A 428 -8.70 -24.12 -10.84
N ASP A 429 -8.84 -22.98 -11.52
CA ASP A 429 -8.55 -21.66 -10.94
C ASP A 429 -9.76 -20.99 -10.26
N VAL A 430 -9.49 -20.17 -9.24
CA VAL A 430 -10.51 -19.55 -8.38
C VAL A 430 -10.26 -18.06 -8.17
N VAL A 431 -11.04 -17.21 -8.83
CA VAL A 431 -11.06 -15.76 -8.59
C VAL A 431 -12.23 -15.39 -7.67
N ILE A 432 -11.93 -14.71 -6.56
CA ILE A 432 -12.89 -14.23 -5.57
C ILE A 432 -12.81 -12.71 -5.50
N LEU A 433 -13.84 -12.03 -6.00
CA LEU A 433 -13.98 -10.58 -5.96
C LEU A 433 -14.88 -10.17 -4.78
N ASN A 434 -14.27 -9.55 -3.77
CA ASN A 434 -14.96 -9.02 -2.59
C ASN A 434 -15.20 -7.50 -2.71
N GLU A 435 -15.97 -6.93 -1.79
CA GLU A 435 -16.20 -5.48 -1.72
C GLU A 435 -14.86 -4.72 -1.70
N GLY A 436 -14.78 -3.65 -2.50
CA GLY A 436 -13.55 -2.90 -2.78
C GLY A 436 -12.84 -3.32 -4.09
N SER A 437 -13.14 -4.50 -4.63
CA SER A 437 -12.54 -4.99 -5.89
C SER A 437 -12.70 -4.01 -7.04
N ARG A 438 -11.59 -3.83 -7.78
CA ARG A 438 -11.56 -3.19 -9.09
C ARG A 438 -10.61 -3.94 -10.01
N ILE A 439 -11.15 -4.45 -11.12
CA ILE A 439 -10.35 -5.05 -12.21
C ILE A 439 -10.29 -4.04 -13.35
N VAL A 440 -9.11 -3.87 -13.97
CA VAL A 440 -8.92 -3.04 -15.16
C VAL A 440 -8.16 -3.87 -16.19
N GLY A 441 -8.91 -4.50 -17.09
CA GLY A 441 -8.41 -5.44 -18.10
C GLY A 441 -9.28 -6.70 -18.16
N LEU A 442 -8.98 -7.59 -19.10
CA LEU A 442 -9.64 -8.89 -19.25
C LEU A 442 -9.35 -9.80 -18.05
N ILE A 443 -10.31 -10.66 -17.72
CA ILE A 443 -10.10 -11.86 -16.92
C ILE A 443 -9.99 -13.03 -17.89
N GLU A 444 -8.78 -13.55 -18.05
CA GLU A 444 -8.45 -14.76 -18.80
C GLU A 444 -8.19 -15.87 -17.77
N MET A 445 -9.04 -16.89 -17.76
CA MET A 445 -8.94 -18.04 -16.85
C MET A 445 -8.24 -19.26 -17.50
N GLY A 446 -7.83 -19.14 -18.76
CA GLY A 446 -7.09 -20.18 -19.47
C GLY A 446 -7.91 -21.45 -19.71
N GLY A 447 -7.48 -22.57 -19.11
CA GLY A 447 -8.17 -23.84 -19.25
C GLY A 447 -8.09 -24.72 -18.02
N GLY A 448 -9.20 -24.86 -17.31
CA GLY A 448 -9.35 -25.79 -16.20
C GLY A 448 -10.80 -26.19 -15.98
N ASN A 449 -11.25 -26.07 -14.73
CA ASN A 449 -12.65 -26.05 -14.34
C ASN A 449 -12.89 -24.80 -13.49
N ASP A 450 -12.94 -23.66 -14.15
CA ASP A 450 -12.61 -22.39 -13.50
C ASP A 450 -13.80 -21.76 -12.77
N THR A 451 -13.50 -21.04 -11.70
CA THR A 451 -14.49 -20.54 -10.75
C THR A 451 -14.31 -19.05 -10.46
N LEU A 452 -15.31 -18.24 -10.84
CA LEU A 452 -15.41 -16.83 -10.46
C LEU A 452 -16.53 -16.63 -9.43
N ILE A 453 -16.17 -16.05 -8.28
CA ILE A 453 -17.09 -15.72 -7.19
C ILE A 453 -17.10 -14.20 -6.98
N VAL A 454 -18.26 -13.58 -7.12
CA VAL A 454 -18.46 -12.14 -6.86
C VAL A 454 -19.35 -11.96 -5.63
N ASN A 455 -18.75 -11.54 -4.53
CA ASN A 455 -19.40 -11.44 -3.21
C ASN A 455 -20.05 -10.07 -2.93
N TYR A 456 -20.14 -9.19 -3.93
CA TYR A 456 -20.78 -7.88 -3.82
C TYR A 456 -21.87 -7.67 -4.87
N VAL A 457 -22.68 -6.62 -4.68
CA VAL A 457 -23.73 -6.17 -5.60
C VAL A 457 -23.38 -4.75 -6.04
N LYS A 458 -23.29 -4.54 -7.35
CA LYS A 458 -22.84 -3.29 -7.99
C LYS A 458 -23.26 -3.31 -9.46
N LEU A 459 -23.45 -2.13 -10.07
CA LEU A 459 -23.53 -1.99 -11.53
C LEU A 459 -22.11 -1.98 -12.11
N GLU A 460 -21.71 -3.08 -12.74
CA GLU A 460 -20.34 -3.27 -13.24
C GLU A 460 -20.28 -4.28 -14.38
N ARG A 461 -19.40 -4.02 -15.35
CA ARG A 461 -19.02 -4.95 -16.41
C ARG A 461 -17.65 -5.52 -16.07
N LEU A 462 -17.55 -6.84 -16.02
CA LEU A 462 -16.29 -7.56 -15.98
C LEU A 462 -16.05 -8.13 -17.38
N ASP A 463 -14.97 -7.72 -18.04
CA ASP A 463 -14.59 -8.22 -19.36
C ASP A 463 -13.86 -9.56 -19.24
N ILE A 464 -14.24 -10.52 -20.09
CA ILE A 464 -13.86 -11.93 -19.97
C ILE A 464 -13.18 -12.38 -21.27
N GLY A 465 -11.99 -12.98 -21.16
CA GLY A 465 -11.20 -13.51 -22.29
C GLY A 465 -11.64 -14.91 -22.73
N SER A 466 -11.83 -15.81 -21.76
CA SER A 466 -12.22 -17.22 -21.94
C SER A 466 -13.52 -17.59 -21.22
N ALA A 467 -14.14 -18.69 -21.62
CA ALA A 467 -15.35 -19.16 -20.95
C ALA A 467 -15.00 -19.66 -19.53
N ILE A 468 -15.83 -19.30 -18.53
CA ILE A 468 -15.67 -19.73 -17.14
C ILE A 468 -16.72 -20.79 -16.82
N GLU A 469 -16.31 -21.96 -16.33
CA GLU A 469 -17.20 -23.10 -16.03
C GLU A 469 -18.19 -22.79 -14.92
N THR A 470 -17.74 -22.13 -13.85
CA THR A 470 -18.52 -21.85 -12.65
C THR A 470 -18.50 -20.37 -12.31
N VAL A 471 -19.64 -19.70 -12.44
CA VAL A 471 -19.80 -18.29 -12.01
C VAL A 471 -20.85 -18.20 -10.90
N THR A 472 -20.49 -17.60 -9.78
CA THR A 472 -21.38 -17.32 -8.65
C THR A 472 -21.37 -15.84 -8.32
N THR A 473 -22.54 -15.22 -8.21
CA THR A 473 -22.71 -13.78 -7.97
C THR A 473 -23.69 -13.53 -6.82
N ALA A 474 -23.46 -12.47 -6.03
CA ALA A 474 -24.31 -12.10 -4.90
C ALA A 474 -25.65 -11.45 -5.30
N GLY A 475 -25.72 -10.88 -6.51
CA GLY A 475 -26.90 -10.22 -7.08
C GLY A 475 -27.26 -10.76 -8.47
N PRO A 476 -28.32 -10.23 -9.11
CA PRO A 476 -28.66 -10.59 -10.49
C PRO A 476 -27.50 -10.25 -11.44
N SER A 477 -27.16 -11.16 -12.34
CA SER A 477 -26.05 -10.95 -13.28
C SER A 477 -26.24 -11.73 -14.57
N PHE A 478 -25.77 -11.15 -15.68
CA PHE A 478 -25.60 -11.88 -16.94
C PHE A 478 -24.22 -12.56 -16.95
N VAL A 479 -24.17 -13.79 -17.46
CA VAL A 479 -22.91 -14.51 -17.71
C VAL A 479 -22.85 -14.79 -19.21
N GLY A 480 -22.24 -13.88 -19.95
CA GLY A 480 -22.01 -14.01 -21.39
C GLY A 480 -20.67 -14.67 -21.70
N SER A 481 -20.34 -14.82 -22.98
CA SER A 481 -19.04 -15.35 -23.42
C SER A 481 -17.96 -14.27 -23.57
N SER A 482 -18.32 -12.99 -23.41
CA SER A 482 -17.42 -11.83 -23.56
C SER A 482 -17.36 -10.93 -22.33
N ALA A 483 -18.35 -11.04 -21.45
CA ALA A 483 -18.43 -10.31 -20.21
C ALA A 483 -19.41 -10.93 -19.22
N ILE A 484 -19.22 -10.59 -17.95
CA ILE A 484 -20.21 -10.74 -16.90
C ILE A 484 -20.71 -9.34 -16.53
N ILE A 485 -22.03 -9.15 -16.61
CA ILE A 485 -22.67 -7.89 -16.22
C ILE A 485 -23.31 -8.09 -14.85
N LEU A 486 -22.81 -7.38 -13.85
CA LEU A 486 -23.35 -7.33 -12.49
C LEU A 486 -24.42 -6.23 -12.43
N MET A 487 -25.56 -6.55 -11.83
CA MET A 487 -26.68 -5.63 -11.68
C MET A 487 -26.93 -5.32 -10.20
N ASP A 488 -27.07 -4.03 -9.87
CA ASP A 488 -27.61 -3.60 -8.58
C ASP A 488 -29.11 -3.30 -8.72
N PRO A 489 -30.00 -4.12 -8.10
CA PRO A 489 -31.42 -3.86 -8.11
C PRO A 489 -31.79 -2.50 -7.51
N VAL A 490 -31.16 -2.11 -6.39
CA VAL A 490 -31.52 -0.93 -5.61
C VAL A 490 -31.19 0.35 -6.38
N ALA A 491 -30.01 0.38 -7.02
CA ALA A 491 -29.64 1.48 -7.92
C ALA A 491 -30.64 1.63 -9.07
N LEU A 492 -30.94 0.53 -9.80
CA LEU A 492 -31.94 0.51 -10.88
C LEU A 492 -33.37 0.79 -10.39
N GLY A 493 -33.62 0.62 -9.09
CA GLY A 493 -34.87 0.91 -8.40
C GLY A 493 -35.04 2.35 -7.92
N ALA A 494 -34.00 3.18 -7.93
CA ALA A 494 -34.04 4.52 -7.37
C ALA A 494 -35.17 5.39 -7.99
N GLY A 495 -35.36 5.28 -9.31
CA GLY A 495 -36.43 5.96 -10.04
C GLY A 495 -37.84 5.62 -9.57
N ASP A 496 -38.09 4.41 -9.04
CA ASP A 496 -39.39 4.01 -8.48
C ASP A 496 -39.75 4.88 -7.25
N ARG A 497 -38.75 5.10 -6.38
CA ARG A 497 -38.88 5.86 -5.14
C ARG A 497 -38.96 7.36 -5.43
N ASP A 498 -38.14 7.84 -6.36
CA ASP A 498 -38.14 9.23 -6.80
C ASP A 498 -39.47 9.61 -7.47
N ALA A 499 -40.08 8.72 -8.27
CA ALA A 499 -41.41 8.93 -8.85
C ALA A 499 -42.53 9.01 -7.79
N GLN A 500 -42.49 8.14 -6.77
CA GLN A 500 -43.39 8.22 -5.61
C GLN A 500 -43.23 9.56 -4.87
N ASP A 501 -41.99 10.00 -4.64
CA ASP A 501 -41.66 11.22 -3.91
C ASP A 501 -42.06 12.48 -4.71
N LEU A 502 -41.85 12.47 -6.03
CA LEU A 502 -42.27 13.54 -6.95
C LEU A 502 -43.79 13.68 -6.97
N ALA A 503 -44.52 12.56 -7.14
CA ALA A 503 -45.98 12.55 -7.19
C ALA A 503 -46.61 13.02 -5.87
N PHE A 504 -46.07 12.57 -4.72
CA PHE A 504 -46.52 13.02 -3.39
C PHE A 504 -46.29 14.52 -3.20
N ASN A 505 -45.06 15.00 -3.38
CA ASN A 505 -44.72 16.39 -3.11
C ASN A 505 -45.38 17.36 -4.10
N LEU A 506 -45.61 16.97 -5.35
CA LEU A 506 -46.43 17.75 -6.28
C LEU A 506 -47.89 17.82 -5.81
N SER A 507 -48.48 16.68 -5.46
CA SER A 507 -49.86 16.60 -4.97
C SER A 507 -50.07 17.51 -3.76
N ARG A 508 -49.14 17.45 -2.79
CA ARG A 508 -49.06 18.37 -1.64
C ARG A 508 -49.05 19.83 -2.09
N THR A 509 -48.13 20.20 -3.00
CA THR A 509 -47.97 21.58 -3.50
C THR A 509 -49.25 22.14 -4.12
N VAL A 510 -50.02 21.31 -4.82
CA VAL A 510 -51.30 21.69 -5.46
C VAL A 510 -52.46 21.72 -4.46
N LEU A 511 -52.53 20.75 -3.54
CA LEU A 511 -53.64 20.56 -2.59
C LEU A 511 -53.52 21.41 -1.31
N THR A 512 -52.36 21.99 -1.02
CA THR A 512 -52.23 23.02 0.04
C THR A 512 -52.29 24.45 -0.49
N ALA A 513 -52.19 24.65 -1.81
CA ALA A 513 -52.39 25.96 -2.41
C ALA A 513 -53.85 26.42 -2.16
N PRO A 514 -54.11 27.62 -1.61
CA PRO A 514 -55.45 28.05 -1.19
C PRO A 514 -56.55 27.90 -2.25
N GLY A 515 -57.83 27.96 -1.87
CA GLY A 515 -58.97 27.93 -2.82
C GLY A 515 -59.38 29.29 -3.43
N GLY A 516 -60.07 29.27 -4.58
CA GLY A 516 -60.70 30.44 -5.23
C GLY A 516 -60.09 30.99 -6.54
N ARG A 517 -60.86 31.83 -7.27
CA ARG A 517 -60.54 32.35 -8.63
C ARG A 517 -59.25 33.18 -8.69
N GLY A 518 -58.43 32.93 -9.70
CA GLY A 518 -57.27 33.76 -10.06
C GLY A 518 -56.06 32.96 -10.53
N LEU A 519 -54.99 33.68 -10.86
CA LEU A 519 -53.66 33.11 -11.15
C LEU A 519 -52.96 32.81 -9.83
N TRP A 520 -52.38 31.63 -9.71
CA TRP A 520 -51.58 31.25 -8.56
C TRP A 520 -50.27 30.58 -8.98
N THR A 521 -49.27 30.71 -8.12
CA THR A 521 -47.97 30.04 -8.24
C THR A 521 -47.64 29.41 -6.91
N ALA A 522 -47.21 28.15 -6.91
CA ALA A 522 -46.73 27.46 -5.72
C ALA A 522 -45.34 26.88 -5.98
N GLY A 523 -44.52 26.78 -4.94
CA GLY A 523 -43.22 26.12 -4.97
C GLY A 523 -43.02 25.33 -3.69
N ARG A 524 -42.31 24.21 -3.79
CA ARG A 524 -41.97 23.35 -2.66
C ARG A 524 -40.59 22.75 -2.85
N GLY A 525 -39.78 22.76 -1.79
CA GLY A 525 -38.51 22.04 -1.72
C GLY A 525 -38.51 21.12 -0.51
N ALA A 526 -37.88 19.95 -0.60
CA ALA A 526 -37.73 19.02 0.52
C ALA A 526 -36.42 18.21 0.44
N SER A 527 -35.86 17.81 1.58
CA SER A 527 -34.96 16.64 1.65
C SER A 527 -35.77 15.33 1.65
N LEU A 528 -35.16 14.22 1.24
CA LEU A 528 -35.82 12.92 1.08
C LEU A 528 -35.00 11.75 1.66
N GLY A 529 -35.30 11.31 2.88
CA GLY A 529 -34.71 10.13 3.52
C GLY A 529 -33.23 10.32 3.89
N ASP A 530 -32.35 9.80 3.03
CA ASP A 530 -30.91 9.63 3.26
C ASP A 530 -30.10 10.94 3.38
N GLY A 531 -30.66 12.07 2.96
CA GLY A 531 -30.05 13.40 3.05
C GLY A 531 -29.33 13.89 1.79
N ASP A 532 -29.00 12.99 0.85
CA ASP A 532 -28.42 13.35 -0.45
C ASP A 532 -29.51 13.55 -1.51
N ARG A 533 -30.66 12.88 -1.39
CA ARG A 533 -31.81 13.09 -2.30
C ARG A 533 -32.69 14.29 -1.89
N THR A 534 -33.14 15.04 -2.88
CA THR A 534 -34.00 16.22 -2.69
C THR A 534 -35.17 16.25 -3.67
N TYR A 535 -36.27 16.91 -3.27
CA TYR A 535 -37.36 17.33 -4.13
C TYR A 535 -37.30 18.84 -4.35
N LEU A 536 -37.51 19.30 -5.58
CA LEU A 536 -37.79 20.69 -5.91
C LEU A 536 -38.90 20.76 -6.97
N GLY A 537 -39.99 21.46 -6.67
CA GLY A 537 -41.11 21.61 -7.59
C GLY A 537 -41.70 23.02 -7.61
N GLY A 538 -42.16 23.44 -8.78
CA GLY A 538 -42.82 24.71 -9.04
C GLY A 538 -44.07 24.52 -9.91
N VAL A 539 -45.15 25.20 -9.55
CA VAL A 539 -46.47 25.12 -10.18
C VAL A 539 -46.95 26.51 -10.52
N ILE A 540 -47.55 26.68 -11.70
CA ILE A 540 -48.31 27.87 -12.11
C ILE A 540 -49.68 27.44 -12.63
N GLY A 541 -50.75 27.99 -12.06
CA GLY A 541 -52.12 27.61 -12.39
C GLY A 541 -53.11 28.75 -12.39
N TYR A 542 -54.25 28.54 -13.04
CA TYR A 542 -55.35 29.50 -13.06
C TYR A 542 -56.67 28.80 -12.75
N ASP A 543 -57.40 29.35 -11.78
CA ASP A 543 -58.66 28.79 -11.31
C ASP A 543 -59.85 29.69 -11.70
N PHE A 544 -60.87 29.06 -12.28
CA PHE A 544 -62.15 29.67 -12.67
C PHE A 544 -63.21 29.40 -11.60
N ALA A 545 -64.01 30.41 -11.23
CA ALA A 545 -65.16 30.22 -10.36
C ALA A 545 -66.34 29.64 -11.16
N VAL A 546 -66.86 28.48 -10.74
CA VAL A 546 -67.96 27.75 -11.38
C VAL A 546 -68.95 27.30 -10.30
N GLY A 547 -70.16 27.88 -10.30
CA GLY A 547 -71.27 27.44 -9.44
C GLY A 547 -71.11 27.66 -7.92
N GLY A 548 -70.02 28.28 -7.47
CA GLY A 548 -69.64 28.41 -6.05
C GLY A 548 -68.28 27.77 -5.76
N HIS A 549 -67.88 26.80 -6.58
CA HIS A 549 -66.62 26.07 -6.51
C HIS A 549 -65.57 26.70 -7.42
N ALA A 550 -64.32 26.21 -7.36
CA ALA A 550 -63.29 26.54 -8.33
C ALA A 550 -62.84 25.30 -9.12
N LEU A 551 -62.63 25.50 -10.43
CA LEU A 551 -62.05 24.53 -11.35
C LEU A 551 -60.89 25.23 -12.06
N GLY A 552 -59.70 24.63 -12.05
CA GLY A 552 -58.51 25.24 -12.60
C GLY A 552 -57.63 24.26 -13.37
N ALA A 553 -56.69 24.83 -14.12
CA ALA A 553 -55.64 24.10 -14.81
C ALA A 553 -54.27 24.66 -14.40
N TYR A 554 -53.26 23.81 -14.35
CA TYR A 554 -51.89 24.20 -14.01
C TYR A 554 -50.85 23.49 -14.88
N GLY A 555 -49.72 24.16 -15.05
CA GLY A 555 -48.47 23.55 -15.48
C GLY A 555 -47.48 23.50 -14.31
N ALA A 556 -46.67 22.46 -14.24
CA ALA A 556 -45.67 22.26 -13.21
C ALA A 556 -44.38 21.70 -13.78
N PHE A 557 -43.27 22.04 -13.14
CA PHE A 557 -41.99 21.35 -13.26
C PHE A 557 -41.61 20.84 -11.86
N ALA A 558 -41.13 19.61 -11.78
CA ALA A 558 -40.61 19.05 -10.53
C ALA A 558 -39.43 18.10 -10.80
N LYS A 559 -38.47 18.05 -9.88
CA LYS A 559 -37.40 17.06 -9.82
C LYS A 559 -37.40 16.42 -8.43
N ALA A 560 -37.18 15.10 -8.36
CA ALA A 560 -36.98 14.33 -7.15
C ALA A 560 -35.82 13.35 -7.38
N GLY A 561 -34.79 13.39 -6.55
CA GLY A 561 -33.55 12.65 -6.81
C GLY A 561 -33.04 12.98 -8.22
N ASP A 562 -32.92 11.99 -9.09
CA ASP A 562 -32.46 12.18 -10.48
C ASP A 562 -33.62 12.36 -11.48
N LEU A 563 -34.83 11.91 -11.14
CA LEU A 563 -36.01 12.01 -11.98
C LEU A 563 -36.58 13.44 -12.04
N GLN A 564 -36.72 14.00 -13.24
CA GLN A 564 -37.42 15.26 -13.50
C GLN A 564 -38.72 15.06 -14.31
N ALA A 565 -39.66 16.00 -14.19
CA ALA A 565 -41.00 15.88 -14.78
C ALA A 565 -41.60 17.22 -15.21
N TRP A 566 -42.23 17.22 -16.38
CA TRP A 566 -43.02 18.33 -16.94
C TRP A 566 -44.50 17.93 -16.98
N ILE A 567 -45.31 18.58 -16.16
CA ILE A 567 -46.64 18.10 -15.80
C ILE A 567 -47.71 19.14 -16.11
N ALA A 568 -48.83 18.69 -16.68
CA ALA A 568 -50.07 19.44 -16.78
C ALA A 568 -51.14 18.80 -15.90
N GLY A 569 -51.93 19.60 -15.20
CA GLY A 569 -52.97 19.09 -14.32
C GLY A 569 -54.22 19.95 -14.27
N LEU A 570 -55.30 19.32 -13.79
CA LEU A 570 -56.56 19.95 -13.48
C LEU A 570 -56.77 19.88 -11.97
N ARG A 571 -57.12 21.00 -11.35
CA ARG A 571 -57.51 21.05 -9.93
C ARG A 571 -58.98 21.42 -9.79
N PHE A 572 -59.63 20.82 -8.82
CA PHE A 572 -61.00 21.12 -8.39
C PHE A 572 -60.98 21.46 -6.90
N ASP A 573 -61.78 22.44 -6.51
CA ASP A 573 -61.80 23.04 -5.18
C ASP A 573 -63.28 23.31 -4.81
N LEU A 574 -63.83 22.41 -4.00
CA LEU A 574 -65.22 22.41 -3.55
C LEU A 574 -65.39 23.36 -2.35
N ALA A 575 -65.19 24.65 -2.60
CA ALA A 575 -65.50 25.67 -1.62
C ALA A 575 -67.02 25.77 -1.42
N GLU A 576 -67.50 25.43 -0.23
CA GLU A 576 -68.73 25.97 0.35
C GLU A 576 -68.38 26.72 1.65
N GLY A 577 -69.13 27.77 1.98
CA GLY A 577 -68.81 28.70 3.09
C GLY A 577 -69.03 28.14 4.50
N GLY A 578 -68.62 26.90 4.76
CA GLY A 578 -68.77 26.17 6.02
C GLY A 578 -67.42 25.65 6.56
N PRO A 579 -67.44 24.71 7.52
CA PRO A 579 -66.24 24.15 8.13
C PRO A 579 -65.52 23.08 7.29
N PHE A 580 -66.06 22.68 6.14
CA PHE A 580 -65.52 21.61 5.29
C PHE A 580 -64.97 22.17 3.98
N ASP A 581 -63.81 21.68 3.57
CA ASP A 581 -63.15 21.98 2.29
C ASP A 581 -62.73 20.66 1.63
N LEU A 582 -62.89 20.56 0.31
CA LEU A 582 -62.44 19.40 -0.47
C LEU A 582 -61.77 19.85 -1.75
N GLN A 583 -60.47 19.59 -1.82
CA GLN A 583 -59.67 19.80 -3.02
C GLN A 583 -59.32 18.47 -3.66
N ALA A 584 -59.26 18.44 -4.99
CA ALA A 584 -58.84 17.30 -5.77
C ALA A 584 -57.98 17.76 -6.94
N THR A 585 -57.03 16.92 -7.35
CA THR A 585 -56.21 17.14 -8.54
C THR A 585 -56.08 15.86 -9.35
N ALA A 586 -55.99 16.01 -10.66
CA ALA A 586 -55.61 14.98 -11.60
C ALA A 586 -54.55 15.55 -12.54
N PHE A 587 -53.44 14.83 -12.73
CA PHE A 587 -52.30 15.30 -13.50
C PHE A 587 -51.70 14.22 -14.39
N ALA A 588 -51.08 14.68 -15.47
CA ALA A 588 -50.33 13.88 -16.43
C ALA A 588 -49.11 14.69 -16.88
N GLY A 589 -47.96 14.03 -17.00
CA GLY A 589 -46.74 14.65 -17.50
C GLY A 589 -45.81 13.65 -18.14
N VAL A 590 -44.79 14.19 -18.80
CA VAL A 590 -43.61 13.41 -19.21
C VAL A 590 -42.57 13.49 -18.11
N THR A 591 -41.83 12.41 -17.92
CA THR A 591 -40.65 12.36 -17.06
C THR A 591 -39.42 12.14 -17.92
N ASP A 592 -38.31 12.64 -17.43
CA ASP A 592 -36.97 12.49 -17.99
C ASP A 592 -36.07 12.10 -16.81
N GLY A 593 -35.27 11.07 -17.04
CA GLY A 593 -34.39 10.45 -16.06
C GLY A 593 -32.99 10.24 -16.61
N ASP A 594 -32.46 11.20 -17.38
CA ASP A 594 -31.02 11.28 -17.66
C ASP A 594 -30.23 11.06 -16.35
N GLU A 595 -29.26 10.14 -16.39
CA GLU A 595 -28.45 9.65 -15.24
C GLU A 595 -29.12 8.66 -14.26
N LEU A 596 -30.40 8.27 -14.40
CA LEU A 596 -31.01 7.22 -13.55
C LEU A 596 -30.20 5.91 -13.60
N ALA A 597 -29.50 5.61 -12.51
CA ALA A 597 -28.55 4.49 -12.42
C ALA A 597 -27.49 4.45 -13.55
N GLY A 598 -27.18 5.59 -14.18
CA GLY A 598 -26.28 5.68 -15.32
C GLY A 598 -26.92 5.34 -16.68
N SER A 599 -28.24 5.51 -16.83
CA SER A 599 -28.94 5.35 -18.11
C SER A 599 -28.58 6.41 -19.16
N ASP A 600 -28.61 6.02 -20.44
CA ASP A 600 -28.49 6.92 -21.60
C ASP A 600 -29.83 7.62 -21.98
N GLY A 601 -30.66 7.94 -20.97
CA GLY A 601 -31.97 8.59 -21.12
C GLY A 601 -33.15 7.65 -20.82
N ALA A 602 -33.66 7.74 -19.59
CA ALA A 602 -34.83 6.99 -19.11
C ALA A 602 -36.10 7.87 -19.13
N ASP A 603 -36.59 8.16 -20.34
CA ASP A 603 -37.84 8.90 -20.56
C ASP A 603 -39.07 8.12 -20.03
N GLY A 604 -40.17 8.84 -19.75
CA GLY A 604 -41.41 8.19 -19.32
C GLY A 604 -42.61 9.12 -19.17
N THR A 605 -43.65 8.62 -18.52
CA THR A 605 -44.88 9.37 -18.20
C THR A 605 -45.32 9.17 -16.77
N LEU A 606 -45.73 10.27 -16.11
CA LEU A 606 -46.29 10.24 -14.77
C LEU A 606 -47.76 10.66 -14.80
N LEU A 607 -48.63 9.77 -14.32
CA LEU A 607 -50.06 10.01 -14.13
C LEU A 607 -50.36 10.01 -12.63
N GLY A 608 -51.22 10.91 -12.16
CA GLY A 608 -51.62 10.92 -10.76
C GLY A 608 -52.98 11.55 -10.49
N ILE A 609 -53.61 11.07 -9.43
CA ILE A 609 -54.81 11.65 -8.82
C ILE A 609 -54.58 11.79 -7.32
N ALA A 610 -55.00 12.91 -6.74
CA ALA A 610 -54.93 13.12 -5.30
C ALA A 610 -56.07 14.00 -4.81
N ALA A 611 -56.47 13.84 -3.56
CA ALA A 611 -57.50 14.64 -2.93
C ALA A 611 -57.17 14.95 -1.47
N ARG A 612 -57.62 16.11 -1.01
CA ARG A 612 -57.48 16.60 0.37
C ARG A 612 -58.84 17.07 0.87
N ALA A 613 -59.35 16.42 1.91
CA ALA A 613 -60.52 16.85 2.65
C ALA A 613 -60.07 17.49 3.98
N SER A 614 -60.47 18.73 4.24
CA SER A 614 -60.17 19.45 5.48
C SER A 614 -61.45 19.78 6.23
N TYR A 615 -61.44 19.67 7.55
CA TYR A 615 -62.59 19.96 8.42
C TYR A 615 -62.18 20.74 9.68
N ALA A 616 -62.65 21.99 9.77
CA ALA A 616 -62.50 22.85 10.94
C ALA A 616 -63.58 22.50 11.99
N LEU A 617 -63.25 21.58 12.90
CA LEU A 617 -64.10 21.22 14.04
C LEU A 617 -64.37 22.42 14.95
N ILE A 618 -63.38 23.31 15.12
CA ILE A 618 -63.52 24.60 15.80
C ILE A 618 -62.92 25.66 14.88
N GLN A 619 -63.73 26.60 14.39
CA GLN A 619 -63.25 27.72 13.60
C GLN A 619 -62.54 28.75 14.50
N ALA A 620 -61.35 29.18 14.10
CA ALA A 620 -60.60 30.23 14.81
C ALA A 620 -61.30 31.59 14.62
N ALA A 621 -61.77 32.19 15.72
CA ALA A 621 -62.19 33.59 15.75
C ALA A 621 -60.95 34.51 15.79
N PRO A 622 -61.05 35.79 15.36
CA PRO A 622 -59.94 36.73 15.44
C PRO A 622 -59.40 36.88 16.87
N GLY A 623 -58.09 36.68 17.04
CA GLY A 623 -57.40 36.62 18.33
C GLY A 623 -57.55 35.28 19.08
N GLY A 624 -58.01 34.22 18.41
CA GLY A 624 -58.35 32.93 19.01
C GLY A 624 -57.84 31.71 18.24
N PHE A 625 -57.81 30.58 18.95
CA PHE A 625 -57.45 29.27 18.39
C PHE A 625 -58.67 28.52 17.87
N GLY A 626 -58.46 27.74 16.82
CA GLY A 626 -59.37 26.72 16.31
C GLY A 626 -58.76 25.31 16.44
N LEU A 627 -59.44 24.34 15.84
CA LEU A 627 -59.01 22.94 15.74
C LEU A 627 -59.52 22.41 14.41
N ASP A 628 -58.62 21.91 13.58
CA ASP A 628 -58.92 21.30 12.30
C ASP A 628 -58.31 19.91 12.15
N PHE A 629 -58.87 19.15 11.22
CA PHE A 629 -58.36 17.87 10.76
C PHE A 629 -58.25 17.93 9.24
N ALA A 630 -57.23 17.29 8.66
CA ALA A 630 -57.19 17.04 7.23
C ALA A 630 -56.86 15.57 6.95
N ALA A 631 -57.53 15.01 5.95
CA ALA A 631 -57.20 13.73 5.36
C ALA A 631 -56.82 13.99 3.90
N GLU A 632 -55.66 13.50 3.49
CA GLU A 632 -55.12 13.65 2.15
C GLU A 632 -54.69 12.28 1.65
N GLY A 633 -54.88 11.99 0.37
CA GLY A 633 -54.39 10.77 -0.24
C GLY A 633 -54.32 10.87 -1.74
N GLY A 634 -53.43 10.09 -2.32
CA GLY A 634 -53.22 10.06 -3.77
C GLY A 634 -52.76 8.70 -4.26
N LEU A 635 -52.89 8.53 -5.57
CA LEU A 635 -52.44 7.39 -6.35
C LEU A 635 -51.74 7.92 -7.59
N SER A 636 -50.60 7.35 -7.93
CA SER A 636 -49.84 7.66 -9.13
C SER A 636 -49.35 6.41 -9.83
N ARG A 637 -49.20 6.50 -11.15
CA ARG A 637 -48.51 5.51 -11.98
C ARG A 637 -47.45 6.23 -12.77
N HIS A 638 -46.22 5.74 -12.66
CA HIS A 638 -45.09 6.12 -13.48
C HIS A 638 -44.82 4.98 -14.45
N ALA A 639 -44.78 5.27 -15.73
CA ALA A 639 -44.36 4.34 -16.78
C ALA A 639 -43.06 4.87 -17.36
N VAL A 640 -41.99 4.08 -17.30
CA VAL A 640 -40.67 4.37 -17.86
C VAL A 640 -40.53 3.57 -19.15
N ASP A 641 -40.14 4.24 -20.22
CA ASP A 641 -39.84 3.60 -21.51
C ASP A 641 -38.47 2.91 -21.43
N GLY A 642 -38.28 1.81 -22.16
CA GLY A 642 -37.01 1.07 -22.14
C GLY A 642 -35.81 1.89 -22.62
N TYR A 643 -34.68 1.76 -21.93
CA TYR A 643 -33.45 2.53 -22.13
C TYR A 643 -32.20 1.65 -22.22
N THR A 644 -31.05 2.23 -22.58
CA THR A 644 -29.75 1.56 -22.62
C THR A 644 -28.79 2.07 -21.54
N MET A 645 -27.80 1.23 -21.23
CA MET A 645 -26.67 1.52 -20.36
C MET A 645 -25.40 1.21 -21.15
N SER A 646 -24.89 2.17 -21.92
CA SER A 646 -23.76 1.98 -22.84
C SER A 646 -22.47 1.56 -22.14
N ASN A 647 -22.30 1.87 -20.85
CA ASN A 647 -21.18 1.41 -20.03
C ASN A 647 -21.23 -0.09 -19.66
N LEU A 648 -22.40 -0.73 -19.80
CA LEU A 648 -22.63 -2.15 -19.50
C LEU A 648 -23.08 -2.95 -20.74
N ASP A 649 -23.14 -2.34 -21.93
CA ASP A 649 -23.75 -2.88 -23.16
C ASP A 649 -25.16 -3.48 -22.95
N THR A 650 -25.88 -2.99 -21.94
CA THR A 650 -27.12 -3.61 -21.43
C THR A 650 -28.32 -2.72 -21.74
N SER A 651 -29.46 -3.35 -22.01
CA SER A 651 -30.75 -2.68 -22.18
C SER A 651 -31.70 -3.02 -21.03
N ILE A 652 -32.47 -2.02 -20.59
CA ILE A 652 -33.54 -2.15 -19.61
C ILE A 652 -34.87 -1.93 -20.35
N GLY A 653 -35.82 -2.85 -20.20
CA GLY A 653 -37.13 -2.77 -20.86
C GLY A 653 -38.13 -1.89 -20.12
N ASP A 654 -39.23 -1.57 -20.81
CA ASP A 654 -40.35 -0.77 -20.29
C ASP A 654 -40.81 -1.24 -18.90
N ARG A 655 -41.15 -0.29 -18.03
CA ARG A 655 -41.46 -0.57 -16.62
C ARG A 655 -42.56 0.30 -16.06
N ASP A 656 -43.49 -0.32 -15.32
CA ASP A 656 -44.56 0.36 -14.60
C ASP A 656 -44.36 0.33 -13.08
N THR A 657 -44.48 1.50 -12.45
CA THR A 657 -44.48 1.66 -10.99
C THR A 657 -45.74 2.37 -10.54
N THR A 658 -46.54 1.70 -9.70
CA THR A 658 -47.74 2.26 -9.09
C THR A 658 -47.47 2.59 -7.63
N ALA A 659 -47.71 3.82 -7.24
CA ALA A 659 -47.54 4.30 -5.88
C ALA A 659 -48.82 4.92 -5.34
N GLY A 660 -48.95 4.95 -4.02
CA GLY A 660 -50.02 5.61 -3.30
C GLY A 660 -49.52 6.24 -2.01
N TYR A 661 -50.31 7.17 -1.48
CA TYR A 661 -50.07 7.70 -0.15
C TYR A 661 -51.39 8.03 0.57
N ALA A 662 -51.34 7.95 1.89
CA ALA A 662 -52.40 8.40 2.78
C ALA A 662 -51.79 9.23 3.91
N ARG A 663 -52.35 10.40 4.18
CA ARG A 663 -51.86 11.36 5.17
C ARG A 663 -53.01 11.87 6.02
N LEU A 664 -52.78 11.93 7.33
CA LEU A 664 -53.70 12.51 8.29
C LEU A 664 -53.00 13.64 9.03
N GLU A 665 -53.66 14.79 9.17
CA GLU A 665 -53.19 15.94 9.93
C GLU A 665 -54.19 16.33 11.01
N ILE A 666 -53.67 16.78 12.15
CA ILE A 666 -54.42 17.52 13.17
C ILE A 666 -53.77 18.91 13.34
N GLY A 667 -54.56 19.97 13.16
CA GLY A 667 -54.09 21.34 13.12
C GLY A 667 -54.72 22.22 14.20
N VAL A 668 -53.94 23.18 14.71
CA VAL A 668 -54.35 24.21 15.65
C VAL A 668 -54.13 25.57 14.98
N PRO A 669 -55.09 26.04 14.16
CA PRO A 669 -55.03 27.36 13.54
C PRO A 669 -55.29 28.46 14.57
N TYR A 670 -54.55 29.55 14.48
CA TYR A 670 -54.70 30.78 15.25
C TYR A 670 -54.92 31.95 14.29
N SER A 671 -56.12 32.53 14.32
CA SER A 671 -56.45 33.73 13.54
C SER A 671 -55.91 34.94 14.30
N ILE A 672 -54.92 35.63 13.72
CA ILE A 672 -54.37 36.88 14.27
C ILE A 672 -55.36 38.02 13.99
N ASP A 673 -55.83 38.07 12.75
CA ASP A 673 -56.89 38.94 12.24
C ASP A 673 -57.70 38.15 11.19
N PRO A 674 -58.84 38.67 10.67
CA PRO A 674 -59.68 37.94 9.72
C PRO A 674 -58.96 37.54 8.41
N GLU A 675 -57.83 38.17 8.11
CA GLU A 675 -57.05 37.94 6.90
C GLU A 675 -55.76 37.12 7.14
N THR A 676 -55.32 36.93 8.39
CA THR A 676 -54.00 36.35 8.74
C THR A 676 -54.13 35.21 9.74
N THR A 677 -53.63 34.03 9.39
CA THR A 677 -53.67 32.81 10.22
C THR A 677 -52.29 32.17 10.34
N LEU A 678 -51.94 31.69 11.54
CA LEU A 678 -50.81 30.80 11.81
C LEU A 678 -51.36 29.44 12.25
N ARG A 679 -50.97 28.33 11.61
CA ARG A 679 -51.43 26.97 11.96
C ARG A 679 -50.24 26.08 12.27
N GLY A 680 -50.12 25.65 13.53
CA GLY A 680 -49.28 24.50 13.88
C GLY A 680 -50.05 23.20 13.63
N PHE A 681 -49.38 22.16 13.15
CA PHE A 681 -50.00 20.85 12.92
C PHE A 681 -49.05 19.68 13.19
N ALA A 682 -49.64 18.53 13.52
CA ALA A 682 -48.96 17.23 13.54
C ALA A 682 -49.56 16.34 12.45
N HIS A 683 -48.76 15.43 11.90
CA HIS A 683 -49.21 14.53 10.84
C HIS A 683 -48.60 13.13 10.93
N VAL A 684 -49.28 12.19 10.27
CA VAL A 684 -48.73 10.90 9.86
C VAL A 684 -48.96 10.75 8.36
N THR A 685 -47.93 10.32 7.63
CA THR A 685 -47.97 10.00 6.20
C THR A 685 -47.56 8.55 6.03
N HIS A 686 -48.38 7.73 5.38
CA HIS A 686 -47.99 6.41 4.92
C HIS A 686 -47.90 6.44 3.39
N HIS A 687 -46.76 6.00 2.85
CA HIS A 687 -46.56 5.74 1.44
C HIS A 687 -46.66 4.23 1.21
N THR A 688 -47.13 3.85 0.03
CA THR A 688 -47.16 2.46 -0.42
C THR A 688 -46.88 2.38 -1.91
N GLY A 689 -46.39 1.25 -2.40
CA GLY A 689 -46.23 1.08 -3.84
C GLY A 689 -45.86 -0.33 -4.28
N SER A 690 -45.97 -0.56 -5.58
CA SER A 690 -45.55 -1.78 -6.25
C SER A 690 -45.00 -1.42 -7.62
N ALA A 691 -43.80 -1.90 -7.91
CA ALA A 691 -43.16 -1.77 -9.21
C ALA A 691 -43.13 -3.13 -9.92
N ASP A 692 -43.25 -3.12 -11.25
CA ASP A 692 -43.01 -4.30 -12.07
C ASP A 692 -41.56 -4.79 -11.93
N LEU A 693 -41.32 -6.07 -12.21
CA LEU A 693 -39.96 -6.61 -12.26
C LEU A 693 -39.15 -5.88 -13.34
N ILE A 694 -37.97 -5.38 -12.98
CA ILE A 694 -36.96 -4.91 -13.92
C ILE A 694 -36.72 -6.03 -14.93
N SER A 695 -36.77 -5.72 -16.23
CA SER A 695 -36.43 -6.63 -17.29
C SER A 695 -35.17 -6.12 -17.96
N ALA A 696 -34.04 -6.78 -17.76
CA ALA A 696 -32.78 -6.43 -18.41
C ALA A 696 -32.48 -7.41 -19.55
N ALA A 697 -31.73 -6.98 -20.57
CA ALA A 697 -31.22 -7.83 -21.63
C ALA A 697 -29.79 -7.42 -22.06
N PHE A 698 -28.93 -8.43 -22.17
CA PHE A 698 -27.53 -8.37 -22.62
C PHE A 698 -27.28 -9.57 -23.55
N GLU A 699 -26.53 -9.37 -24.64
CA GLU A 699 -26.36 -10.35 -25.73
C GLU A 699 -27.70 -10.99 -26.17
N ASN A 700 -27.85 -12.31 -26.04
CA ASN A 700 -29.08 -13.06 -26.33
C ASN A 700 -29.84 -13.49 -25.06
N GLN A 701 -29.51 -12.91 -23.90
CA GLN A 701 -30.06 -13.25 -22.59
C GLN A 701 -31.08 -12.20 -22.12
N THR A 702 -32.01 -12.60 -21.25
CA THR A 702 -32.96 -11.69 -20.60
C THR A 702 -33.17 -12.13 -19.16
N LEU A 703 -33.01 -11.20 -18.22
CA LEU A 703 -33.20 -11.43 -16.79
C LEU A 703 -34.36 -10.59 -16.27
N ARG A 704 -35.09 -11.12 -15.27
CA ARG A 704 -36.16 -10.39 -14.59
C ARG A 704 -36.03 -10.51 -13.07
N PHE A 705 -35.97 -9.37 -12.39
CA PHE A 705 -35.76 -9.27 -10.95
C PHE A 705 -36.54 -8.10 -10.34
N ALA A 706 -36.79 -8.15 -9.03
CA ALA A 706 -37.42 -7.04 -8.31
C ALA A 706 -36.38 -5.95 -8.01
N SER A 707 -36.77 -4.68 -8.01
CA SER A 707 -35.85 -3.55 -7.82
C SER A 707 -35.31 -3.37 -6.40
N GLY A 708 -35.81 -4.10 -5.40
CA GLY A 708 -35.37 -3.91 -4.01
C GLY A 708 -35.67 -2.53 -3.40
N ALA A 709 -36.24 -1.60 -4.17
CA ALA A 709 -36.64 -0.29 -3.70
C ALA A 709 -37.81 -0.40 -2.71
N ASP A 710 -37.64 0.19 -1.53
CA ASP A 710 -38.71 0.24 -0.53
C ASP A 710 -39.68 1.39 -0.84
N LEU A 711 -40.93 1.02 -1.16
CA LEU A 711 -42.04 1.93 -1.46
C LEU A 711 -43.07 2.00 -0.32
N ASP A 712 -42.93 1.19 0.75
CA ASP A 712 -43.91 1.03 1.84
C ASP A 712 -43.38 1.63 3.15
N ARG A 713 -43.45 2.96 3.31
CA ARG A 713 -42.87 3.69 4.47
C ARG A 713 -43.88 4.52 5.27
N THR A 714 -43.64 4.74 6.55
CA THR A 714 -44.53 5.54 7.43
C THR A 714 -43.76 6.62 8.17
N ALA A 715 -44.08 7.88 7.86
CA ALA A 715 -43.44 9.06 8.45
C ALA A 715 -44.37 9.80 9.41
N PHE A 716 -43.84 10.17 10.59
CA PHE A 716 -44.52 11.05 11.56
C PHE A 716 -43.89 12.43 11.52
N GLY A 717 -44.68 13.49 11.66
CA GLY A 717 -44.12 14.83 11.52
C GLY A 717 -44.91 15.95 12.18
N LEU A 718 -44.26 17.11 12.20
CA LEU A 718 -44.77 18.37 12.73
C LEU A 718 -44.57 19.45 11.67
N GLY A 719 -45.45 20.43 11.63
CA GLY A 719 -45.30 21.57 10.73
C GLY A 719 -46.00 22.83 11.21
N ALA A 720 -45.69 23.93 10.54
CA ALA A 720 -46.32 25.21 10.71
C ALA A 720 -46.61 25.83 9.34
N SER A 721 -47.80 26.40 9.17
CA SER A 721 -48.12 27.25 8.02
C SER A 721 -48.58 28.64 8.45
N PHE A 722 -48.30 29.63 7.61
CA PHE A 722 -48.69 31.01 7.75
C PHE A 722 -49.43 31.44 6.48
N THR A 723 -50.70 31.79 6.62
CA THR A 723 -51.54 32.26 5.52
C THR A 723 -51.92 33.72 5.75
N ARG A 724 -51.78 34.56 4.72
CA ARG A 724 -52.21 35.97 4.75
C ARG A 724 -52.94 36.36 3.47
N LYS A 725 -54.10 36.99 3.61
CA LYS A 725 -54.82 37.67 2.52
C LYS A 725 -54.60 39.19 2.63
N THR A 726 -54.57 39.91 1.52
CA THR A 726 -54.52 41.38 1.50
C THR A 726 -55.90 41.96 1.21
N ALA A 727 -56.08 43.26 1.45
CA ALA A 727 -57.27 43.99 1.03
C ALA A 727 -57.47 44.03 -0.50
N SER A 728 -56.43 43.76 -1.30
CA SER A 728 -56.54 43.56 -2.76
C SER A 728 -56.89 42.12 -3.16
N GLY A 729 -57.09 41.23 -2.18
CA GLY A 729 -57.40 39.81 -2.35
C GLY A 729 -56.20 38.93 -2.72
N LEU A 730 -54.98 39.49 -2.76
CA LEU A 730 -53.74 38.70 -2.91
C LEU A 730 -53.65 37.75 -1.72
N ALA A 731 -53.45 36.46 -1.97
CA ALA A 731 -53.24 35.47 -0.91
C ALA A 731 -51.79 34.98 -0.95
N PHE A 732 -51.18 34.87 0.21
CA PHE A 732 -49.85 34.34 0.46
C PHE A 732 -49.99 33.19 1.45
N ASP A 733 -49.34 32.06 1.18
CA ASP A 733 -49.18 30.96 2.12
C ASP A 733 -47.71 30.55 2.16
N ALA A 734 -47.17 30.30 3.34
CA ALA A 734 -45.85 29.72 3.52
C ALA A 734 -45.93 28.61 4.57
N SER A 735 -45.24 27.50 4.35
CA SER A 735 -45.20 26.36 5.26
C SER A 735 -43.79 25.82 5.44
N VAL A 736 -43.55 25.25 6.62
CA VAL A 736 -42.42 24.38 6.93
C VAL A 736 -42.96 23.15 7.63
N GLU A 737 -42.49 21.97 7.23
CA GLU A 737 -42.79 20.71 7.90
C GLU A 737 -41.55 19.84 8.02
N THR A 738 -41.48 19.05 9.08
CA THR A 738 -40.42 18.08 9.35
C THR A 738 -41.06 16.71 9.52
N SER A 739 -40.52 15.69 8.87
CA SER A 739 -40.98 14.30 9.02
C SER A 739 -39.87 13.34 9.36
N PHE A 740 -40.21 12.29 10.11
CA PHE A 740 -39.29 11.29 10.63
C PHE A 740 -39.82 9.90 10.28
N ALA A 741 -39.00 9.10 9.59
CA ALA A 741 -39.28 7.71 9.21
C ALA A 741 -37.98 6.91 9.32
N ASP A 742 -38.04 5.72 9.91
CA ASP A 742 -37.00 4.68 9.86
C ASP A 742 -35.55 5.08 10.24
N GLY A 743 -35.37 6.22 10.91
CA GLY A 743 -34.08 6.78 11.34
C GLY A 743 -33.77 8.14 10.69
N ASP A 744 -34.40 8.41 9.55
CA ASP A 744 -34.21 9.60 8.72
C ASP A 744 -35.07 10.78 9.19
N ALA A 745 -34.66 12.00 8.79
CA ALA A 745 -35.32 13.25 9.12
C ALA A 745 -35.41 14.19 7.90
N ASP A 746 -36.61 14.34 7.35
CA ASP A 746 -36.90 15.26 6.25
C ASP A 746 -37.27 16.65 6.74
N VAL A 747 -36.92 17.67 5.96
CA VAL A 747 -37.46 19.03 6.09
C VAL A 747 -38.00 19.48 4.74
N ALA A 748 -39.26 19.92 4.71
CA ALA A 748 -39.90 20.49 3.53
C ALA A 748 -40.36 21.93 3.78
N PHE A 749 -40.20 22.78 2.76
CA PHE A 749 -40.64 24.17 2.72
C PHE A 749 -41.61 24.35 1.56
N GLY A 750 -42.74 25.02 1.81
CA GLY A 750 -43.74 25.36 0.79
C GLY A 750 -44.01 26.86 0.75
N LEU A 751 -44.25 27.39 -0.44
CA LEU A 751 -44.61 28.80 -0.67
C LEU A 751 -45.68 28.89 -1.76
N THR A 752 -46.79 29.57 -1.50
CA THR A 752 -47.85 29.83 -2.48
C THR A 752 -48.21 31.31 -2.53
N LEU A 753 -48.45 31.83 -3.74
CA LEU A 753 -48.97 33.15 -4.01
C LEU A 753 -50.17 33.04 -4.96
N ARG A 754 -51.34 33.60 -4.60
CA ARG A 754 -52.47 33.82 -5.54
C ARG A 754 -52.70 35.30 -5.76
N MET A 755 -52.78 35.68 -7.03
CA MET A 755 -53.24 36.96 -7.55
C MET A 755 -54.68 36.84 -8.07
N PRO A 756 -55.67 37.48 -7.42
CA PRO A 756 -57.01 37.55 -7.98
C PRO A 756 -57.02 38.47 -9.19
N PHE A 757 -57.59 38.01 -10.30
CA PHE A 757 -57.93 38.90 -11.40
C PHE A 757 -59.35 39.44 -11.21
N GLY A 758 -59.46 40.77 -11.29
CA GLY A 758 -60.73 41.50 -11.27
C GLY A 758 -61.72 40.95 -12.32
N ARG A 759 -63.00 41.29 -12.14
CA ARG A 759 -64.13 40.69 -12.88
C ARG A 759 -63.92 40.60 -14.39
#